data_AF-A0A2H5WVU1-F1
#
_entry.id   AF-A0A2H5WVU1-F1
#
_cell.length_a   1.000
_cell.length_b   1.000
_cell.length_c   1.000
_cell.angle_alpha   90.00
_cell.angle_beta   90.00
_cell.angle_gamma   90.00
#
_symmetry.space_group_name_H-M   'P 1'
#
loop_
_entity.id
_entity.type
_entity.pdbx_description
1 polymer ?
#
loop_
_entity_poly.entity_id
_entity_poly.type
_entity_poly.pdbx_seq_one_letter_code
_entity_poly.pdbx_strand_id
1 'polypeptide(L)'
;MHRRTAWGYLRATAGFMALIGSLSAQSIGKMGNARGDAAPLYDPLRPVMEIGRTYVVLQYFTATPCETRVQIRASNLPAPAWRPPDRKQNLWQGQGVRIVQGEPGKHTYHRLRIDQLKPGTRYYYRIYDPGATPTREERRWGAEPPWRREYAFATLAPRGYKTIIHLPVKVLIMPNVVNVASAYADPNNPAPPPPAMTKEQIERIKQEYATAARYFWVNSGMRLWVDFHLFVDERWQRWGEEPPNAQGFYKGLPPCRSYAGVDFAPPGGGAFTILDTRHPLQVNHQPVYEELPYAGQIEQAYPRRWDAQRREWVFYNSGGGTFGVDGFPDGIPARSQFLGGGDTAWLATHEFHHQLESYSAFSLSHREDERIVFNHPEPRYRRVNPDGSVSMNPWNTAGRHGEHWNVMAYWDRTLSDAQWLRFYFGEVLTVRDVDEDGFPDDDPRLPLDEKRFGTDPRRPMSDGQLNDLRKAMLSTWAPAPLQFTFNKPPSQAYTPDPRHPDSDRDGLPDGIDPYPLYPWQPFVWFMRATIDGVDEEWTTVPPTGERAFSHSPRGGEEQGVKVLFKHAHDDDAYYGYFRIRGDWSRLYVVLDGEGKGVFSGEGVVGFEIINGAQVELRPTGWGAPGIQWKATRQRDRSTIIEFSIPNGGESKWYWWRGGREIGVAVDVWDGQHRGYSIYEPYNLFYCRMLEPVGLLPPPSNAPAELATEQATRVFTPANPNGLKVGDGWRVEGGAWVYEGHSESMLLIDGLTARAFDLWMAFEAQQDGVLAAFLPTTTEMNAGRDYVVFVGGYGNTITRFRLFGREEGDSTVMMTPGRHRLQLSRRDGQVWALFDGKPILWARDPNPNQPVGKLAVIGGYNGKQRVYEVRYRVEP
;
A
#
# COMPACT_ATOMS: atom_id res chain seq x y z
N MET A 1 1.78 32.34 49.81
CA MET A 1 2.66 31.15 49.79
C MET A 1 1.82 29.98 49.29
N HIS A 2 1.54 29.84 47.99
CA HIS A 2 2.41 29.45 46.86
C HIS A 2 3.00 28.04 47.04
N ARG A 3 2.44 27.04 46.34
CA ARG A 3 2.67 26.68 44.90
C ARG A 3 4.08 26.12 44.71
N ARG A 4 4.17 24.80 44.44
CA ARG A 4 5.14 24.14 43.53
C ARG A 4 4.95 22.62 43.56
N THR A 5 4.10 22.07 42.68
CA THR A 5 4.13 20.63 42.29
C THR A 5 3.38 20.31 40.98
N ALA A 6 3.13 21.30 40.10
CA ALA A 6 2.34 21.11 38.87
C ALA A 6 3.06 21.48 37.56
N TRP A 7 4.40 21.45 37.52
CA TRP A 7 5.17 21.93 36.35
C TRP A 7 5.99 20.86 35.60
N GLY A 8 5.79 19.57 35.90
CA GLY A 8 6.45 18.46 35.20
C GLY A 8 5.74 17.96 33.93
N TYR A 9 4.42 18.15 33.84
CA TYR A 9 3.60 17.54 32.77
C TYR A 9 3.32 18.45 31.55
N LEU A 10 3.61 19.75 31.63
CA LEU A 10 3.29 20.73 30.58
C LEU A 10 4.39 20.91 29.52
N ARG A 11 5.59 20.34 29.71
CA ARG A 11 6.66 20.38 28.70
C ARG A 11 6.63 19.19 27.73
N ALA A 12 5.95 18.10 28.08
CA ALA A 12 5.78 16.95 27.19
C ALA A 12 4.79 17.25 26.04
N THR A 13 3.73 18.02 26.30
CA THR A 13 2.70 18.37 25.31
C THR A 13 3.19 19.32 24.21
N ALA A 14 4.13 20.21 24.51
CA ALA A 14 4.69 21.11 23.50
C ALA A 14 5.66 20.41 22.52
N GLY A 15 6.41 19.39 23.00
CA GLY A 15 7.22 18.52 22.14
C GLY A 15 6.36 17.56 21.30
N PHE A 16 5.22 17.12 21.85
CA PHE A 16 4.26 16.22 21.20
C PHE A 16 3.63 16.85 19.95
N MET A 17 3.23 18.13 19.99
CA MET A 17 2.67 18.82 18.81
C MET A 17 3.70 19.06 17.69
N ALA A 18 4.98 19.28 18.03
CA ALA A 18 6.02 19.51 17.03
C ALA A 18 6.39 18.22 16.25
N LEU A 19 6.27 17.05 16.88
CA LEU A 19 6.49 15.76 16.21
C LEU A 19 5.33 15.42 15.24
N ILE A 20 4.08 15.70 15.65
CA ILE A 20 2.86 15.49 14.85
C ILE A 20 2.83 16.41 13.61
N GLY A 21 3.34 17.65 13.72
CA GLY A 21 3.38 18.59 12.60
C GLY A 21 4.24 18.15 11.39
N SER A 22 5.15 17.19 11.56
CA SER A 22 5.93 16.60 10.47
C SER A 22 5.27 15.36 9.83
N LEU A 23 4.32 14.73 10.53
CA LEU A 23 3.54 13.56 10.08
C LEU A 23 2.39 13.95 9.13
N SER A 24 1.82 15.15 9.29
CA SER A 24 0.63 15.60 8.56
C SER A 24 0.84 15.88 7.06
N ALA A 25 2.08 16.08 6.62
CA ALA A 25 2.35 16.57 5.26
C ALA A 25 2.30 15.49 4.17
N GLN A 26 2.35 14.19 4.51
CA GLN A 26 2.47 13.12 3.49
C GLN A 26 1.26 12.19 3.33
N SER A 27 0.43 11.96 4.36
CA SER A 27 -0.76 11.09 4.26
C SER A 27 -2.04 11.87 3.95
N ILE A 28 -2.26 13.03 4.57
CA ILE A 28 -3.44 13.89 4.30
C ILE A 28 -3.16 14.87 3.15
N GLY A 29 -1.90 15.32 3.00
CA GLY A 29 -1.49 16.31 2.00
C GLY A 29 -1.57 15.88 0.53
N LYS A 30 -1.98 14.63 0.24
CA LYS A 30 -2.12 14.09 -1.12
C LYS A 30 -3.45 13.43 -1.44
N MET A 31 -4.43 13.42 -0.52
CA MET A 31 -5.82 13.16 -0.94
C MET A 31 -6.23 14.33 -1.83
N GLY A 32 -6.62 14.04 -3.08
CA GLY A 32 -6.98 15.06 -4.06
C GLY A 32 -7.97 16.07 -3.49
N ASN A 33 -7.94 17.29 -4.02
CA ASN A 33 -8.84 18.40 -3.67
C ASN A 33 -10.30 18.10 -4.08
N ALA A 34 -10.88 16.98 -3.63
CA ALA A 34 -12.30 16.71 -3.75
C ALA A 34 -13.04 17.87 -3.07
N ARG A 35 -13.92 18.50 -3.83
CA ARG A 35 -14.65 19.70 -3.39
C ARG A 35 -15.99 19.82 -4.11
N GLY A 36 -16.85 20.68 -3.57
CA GLY A 36 -18.05 21.11 -4.26
C GLY A 36 -17.77 22.02 -5.46
N ASP A 37 -18.86 22.47 -6.08
CA ASP A 37 -18.83 23.34 -7.26
C ASP A 37 -18.83 24.85 -6.91
N ALA A 38 -18.62 25.19 -5.63
CA ALA A 38 -18.61 26.56 -5.12
C ALA A 38 -17.69 27.49 -5.93
N ALA A 39 -16.45 27.02 -6.19
CA ALA A 39 -15.41 27.73 -6.93
C ALA A 39 -15.04 26.99 -8.23
N PRO A 40 -14.51 27.69 -9.25
CA PRO A 40 -13.97 27.04 -10.44
C PRO A 40 -12.93 25.97 -10.10
N LEU A 41 -12.99 24.86 -10.83
CA LEU A 41 -11.95 23.84 -10.75
C LEU A 41 -10.72 24.32 -11.51
N TYR A 42 -9.52 24.15 -10.95
CA TYR A 42 -8.27 24.61 -11.55
C TYR A 42 -7.24 23.49 -11.46
N ASP A 43 -6.68 23.11 -12.60
CA ASP A 43 -5.70 22.05 -12.76
C ASP A 43 -4.65 22.44 -13.85
N PRO A 44 -3.65 23.26 -13.50
CA PRO A 44 -2.77 23.91 -14.47
C PRO A 44 -1.84 22.96 -15.23
N LEU A 45 -1.75 21.70 -14.82
CA LEU A 45 -0.86 20.71 -15.43
C LEU A 45 -1.59 19.82 -16.46
N ARG A 46 -2.87 20.11 -16.74
CA ARG A 46 -3.76 19.28 -17.55
C ARG A 46 -4.30 20.02 -18.77
N PRO A 47 -4.74 19.32 -19.84
CA PRO A 47 -5.30 19.96 -21.02
C PRO A 47 -6.56 20.79 -20.74
N VAL A 48 -7.38 20.37 -19.78
CA VAL A 48 -8.47 21.18 -19.23
C VAL A 48 -7.95 21.84 -17.97
N MET A 49 -7.54 23.10 -18.11
CA MET A 49 -6.82 23.85 -17.08
C MET A 49 -7.76 24.44 -16.04
N GLU A 50 -8.96 24.86 -16.45
CA GLU A 50 -9.93 25.47 -15.56
C GLU A 50 -11.35 25.14 -16.00
N ILE A 51 -12.24 24.80 -15.08
CA ILE A 51 -13.65 24.52 -15.33
C ILE A 51 -14.49 25.45 -14.47
N GLY A 52 -15.28 26.30 -15.12
CA GLY A 52 -16.30 27.11 -14.48
C GLY A 52 -17.71 26.59 -14.76
N ARG A 53 -18.70 27.29 -14.23
CA ARG A 53 -20.13 27.01 -14.52
C ARG A 53 -20.50 27.33 -15.96
N THR A 54 -19.91 28.38 -16.52
CA THR A 54 -20.27 28.88 -17.87
C THR A 54 -19.08 29.01 -18.81
N TYR A 55 -17.94 28.43 -18.43
CA TYR A 55 -16.73 28.47 -19.24
C TYR A 55 -15.81 27.28 -18.95
N VAL A 56 -14.86 27.07 -19.85
CA VAL A 56 -13.68 26.22 -19.64
C VAL A 56 -12.44 26.95 -20.15
N VAL A 57 -11.27 26.66 -19.59
CA VAL A 57 -9.99 27.05 -20.17
C VAL A 57 -9.22 25.80 -20.56
N LEU A 58 -8.86 25.72 -21.85
CA LEU A 58 -8.08 24.63 -22.41
C LEU A 58 -6.64 25.09 -22.66
N GLN A 59 -5.70 24.16 -22.56
CA GLN A 59 -4.34 24.30 -23.03
C GLN A 59 -3.91 23.06 -23.80
N TYR A 60 -3.15 23.22 -24.89
CA TYR A 60 -2.68 22.11 -25.70
C TYR A 60 -1.46 22.49 -26.54
N PHE A 61 -0.79 21.46 -27.07
CA PHE A 61 0.38 21.61 -27.94
C PHE A 61 0.15 20.94 -29.30
N THR A 62 0.66 21.59 -30.36
CA THR A 62 0.70 21.07 -31.73
C THR A 62 2.15 20.88 -32.17
N ALA A 63 2.37 19.94 -33.10
CA ALA A 63 3.72 19.62 -33.57
C ALA A 63 4.29 20.73 -34.47
N THR A 64 3.41 21.47 -35.16
CA THR A 64 3.77 22.58 -36.05
C THR A 64 2.96 23.82 -35.68
N PRO A 65 3.53 25.04 -35.84
CA PRO A 65 2.81 26.26 -35.55
C PRO A 65 1.51 26.40 -36.36
N CYS A 66 0.37 26.57 -35.69
CA CYS A 66 -0.93 26.76 -36.32
C CYS A 66 -1.82 27.75 -35.56
N GLU A 67 -2.98 28.10 -36.10
CA GLU A 67 -3.95 28.96 -35.42
C GLU A 67 -4.54 28.27 -34.17
N THR A 68 -4.82 29.05 -33.13
CA THR A 68 -5.53 28.54 -31.93
C THR A 68 -7.02 28.38 -32.24
N ARG A 69 -7.49 27.14 -32.41
CA ARG A 69 -8.90 26.84 -32.71
C ARG A 69 -9.35 25.57 -32.01
N VAL A 70 -10.56 25.63 -31.45
CA VAL A 70 -11.24 24.46 -30.88
C VAL A 70 -12.64 24.38 -31.41
N GLN A 71 -13.03 23.22 -31.93
CA GLN A 71 -14.42 22.93 -32.29
C GLN A 71 -15.12 22.29 -31.09
N ILE A 72 -16.31 22.77 -30.73
CA ILE A 72 -17.05 22.27 -29.57
C ILE A 72 -18.52 21.98 -29.89
N ARG A 73 -19.10 21.04 -29.13
CA ARG A 73 -20.54 20.70 -29.16
C ARG A 73 -21.02 20.27 -27.77
N ALA A 74 -22.25 20.63 -27.40
CA ALA A 74 -22.88 20.13 -26.17
C ALA A 74 -23.59 18.80 -26.43
N SER A 75 -23.31 17.76 -25.63
CA SER A 75 -23.99 16.46 -25.72
C SER A 75 -23.51 15.53 -24.60
N ASN A 76 -24.33 14.56 -24.20
CA ASN A 76 -23.86 13.38 -23.45
C ASN A 76 -23.37 12.26 -24.38
N LEU A 77 -23.68 12.31 -25.68
CA LEU A 77 -23.40 11.22 -26.62
C LEU A 77 -22.07 11.47 -27.38
N PRO A 78 -21.06 10.59 -27.24
CA PRO A 78 -19.85 10.64 -28.06
C PRO A 78 -20.14 10.62 -29.56
N ALA A 79 -19.33 11.30 -30.36
CA ALA A 79 -19.45 11.29 -31.82
C ALA A 79 -19.21 9.89 -32.40
N PRO A 80 -18.20 9.13 -31.91
CA PRO A 80 -17.96 7.76 -32.35
C PRO A 80 -19.04 6.76 -31.95
N ALA A 81 -19.96 7.10 -31.05
CA ALA A 81 -21.00 6.18 -30.59
C ALA A 81 -21.72 5.55 -31.79
N TRP A 82 -21.72 4.22 -31.83
CA TRP A 82 -22.24 3.46 -32.95
C TRP A 82 -23.72 3.70 -33.17
N ARG A 83 -24.11 3.74 -34.44
CA ARG A 83 -25.50 3.87 -34.88
C ARG A 83 -25.74 2.98 -36.09
N PRO A 84 -26.93 2.38 -36.22
CA PRO A 84 -27.29 1.65 -37.41
C PRO A 84 -27.32 2.60 -38.63
N PRO A 85 -27.16 2.09 -39.86
CA PRO A 85 -26.98 2.91 -41.06
C PRO A 85 -28.04 3.99 -41.29
N ASP A 86 -29.30 3.68 -40.96
CA ASP A 86 -30.46 4.57 -41.06
C ASP A 86 -30.45 5.72 -40.03
N ARG A 87 -29.61 5.63 -39.00
CA ARG A 87 -29.46 6.63 -37.93
C ARG A 87 -28.06 7.25 -37.87
N LYS A 88 -27.18 6.95 -38.82
CA LYS A 88 -25.84 7.55 -38.87
C LYS A 88 -25.96 9.05 -39.15
N GLN A 89 -25.36 9.85 -38.29
CA GLN A 89 -25.29 11.30 -38.42
C GLN A 89 -23.89 11.79 -38.04
N ASN A 90 -23.40 12.81 -38.73
CA ASN A 90 -22.16 13.48 -38.33
C ASN A 90 -22.47 14.48 -37.22
N LEU A 91 -22.18 14.13 -35.96
CA LEU A 91 -22.41 15.01 -34.80
C LEU A 91 -21.55 16.27 -34.77
N TRP A 92 -20.56 16.37 -35.66
CA TRP A 92 -19.73 17.56 -35.84
C TRP A 92 -20.24 18.50 -36.94
N GLN A 93 -21.40 18.20 -37.51
CA GLN A 93 -22.12 19.03 -38.47
C GLN A 93 -23.51 19.37 -37.92
N GLY A 94 -23.95 20.61 -38.07
CA GLY A 94 -25.32 21.05 -37.69
C GLY A 94 -25.39 22.06 -36.56
N GLN A 95 -26.61 22.29 -36.05
CA GLN A 95 -26.90 23.28 -35.02
C GLN A 95 -26.25 22.89 -33.68
N GLY A 96 -25.58 23.85 -33.03
CA GLY A 96 -24.93 23.66 -31.72
C GLY A 96 -23.43 23.30 -31.79
N VAL A 97 -22.89 23.02 -32.97
CA VAL A 97 -21.44 22.94 -33.20
C VAL A 97 -20.92 24.34 -33.48
N ARG A 98 -19.87 24.77 -32.79
CA ARG A 98 -19.18 26.04 -33.08
C ARG A 98 -17.67 25.91 -32.99
N ILE A 99 -16.98 26.77 -33.71
CA ILE A 99 -15.52 26.91 -33.65
C ILE A 99 -15.22 28.15 -32.80
N VAL A 100 -14.42 27.96 -31.75
CA VAL A 100 -13.90 29.04 -30.92
C VAL A 100 -12.49 29.36 -31.37
N GLN A 101 -12.25 30.62 -31.69
CA GLN A 101 -10.94 31.15 -32.10
C GLN A 101 -10.23 31.68 -30.85
N GLY A 102 -8.94 31.37 -30.71
CA GLY A 102 -8.09 31.99 -29.69
C GLY A 102 -7.35 33.21 -30.20
N GLU A 103 -6.28 33.56 -29.48
CA GLU A 103 -5.39 34.66 -29.85
C GLU A 103 -4.88 34.51 -31.30
N PRO A 104 -4.84 35.61 -32.07
CA PRO A 104 -4.29 35.62 -33.42
C PRO A 104 -2.82 35.13 -33.48
N GLY A 105 -2.44 34.62 -34.65
CA GLY A 105 -1.09 34.13 -34.91
C GLY A 105 -0.99 32.61 -34.96
N LYS A 106 0.21 32.13 -35.28
CA LYS A 106 0.53 30.69 -35.34
C LYS A 106 1.48 30.33 -34.21
N HIS A 107 1.06 29.39 -33.37
CA HIS A 107 1.76 28.98 -32.17
C HIS A 107 1.82 27.46 -32.10
N THR A 108 2.77 26.91 -31.35
CA THR A 108 2.79 25.49 -30.98
C THR A 108 2.18 25.23 -29.62
N TYR A 109 2.15 26.24 -28.75
CA TYR A 109 1.44 26.23 -27.49
C TYR A 109 0.18 27.08 -27.59
N HIS A 110 -0.93 26.53 -27.12
CA HIS A 110 -2.23 27.16 -27.21
C HIS A 110 -2.86 27.21 -25.83
N ARG A 111 -3.47 28.35 -25.50
CA ARG A 111 -4.36 28.53 -24.36
C ARG A 111 -5.63 29.23 -24.84
N LEU A 112 -6.78 28.67 -24.52
CA LEU A 112 -8.06 29.16 -25.00
C LEU A 112 -9.11 29.11 -23.90
N ARG A 113 -9.72 30.26 -23.61
CA ARG A 113 -10.94 30.35 -22.80
C ARG A 113 -12.16 30.22 -23.72
N ILE A 114 -13.09 29.36 -23.34
CA ILE A 114 -14.34 29.13 -24.05
C ILE A 114 -15.49 29.51 -23.12
N ASP A 115 -16.09 30.67 -23.37
CA ASP A 115 -17.22 31.22 -22.59
C ASP A 115 -18.59 30.83 -23.17
N GLN A 116 -19.68 31.30 -22.53
CA GLN A 116 -21.08 31.07 -22.96
C GLN A 116 -21.49 29.59 -22.95
N LEU A 117 -20.93 28.82 -22.02
CA LEU A 117 -21.33 27.44 -21.77
C LEU A 117 -22.50 27.39 -20.78
N LYS A 118 -23.27 26.31 -20.84
CA LYS A 118 -24.35 26.03 -19.89
C LYS A 118 -23.76 25.35 -18.65
N PRO A 119 -24.20 25.69 -17.43
CA PRO A 119 -23.85 24.95 -16.22
C PRO A 119 -24.29 23.49 -16.27
N GLY A 120 -23.57 22.61 -15.56
CA GLY A 120 -23.89 21.19 -15.42
C GLY A 120 -24.09 20.47 -16.75
N THR A 121 -23.27 20.80 -17.76
CA THR A 121 -23.47 20.32 -19.14
C THR A 121 -22.18 19.72 -19.67
N ARG A 122 -22.29 18.57 -20.34
CA ARG A 122 -21.18 17.96 -21.06
C ARG A 122 -20.94 18.63 -22.41
N TYR A 123 -19.67 18.87 -22.68
CA TYR A 123 -19.18 19.32 -23.97
C TYR A 123 -18.14 18.35 -24.49
N TYR A 124 -18.24 18.05 -25.78
CA TYR A 124 -17.17 17.41 -26.52
C TYR A 124 -16.41 18.47 -27.32
N TYR A 125 -15.11 18.28 -27.46
CA TYR A 125 -14.25 19.18 -28.21
C TYR A 125 -13.23 18.46 -29.10
N ARG A 126 -12.83 19.11 -30.19
CA ARG A 126 -11.69 18.72 -31.03
C ARG A 126 -10.74 19.90 -31.16
N ILE A 127 -9.46 19.60 -31.04
CA ILE A 127 -8.37 20.56 -31.21
C ILE A 127 -8.03 20.64 -32.70
N TYR A 128 -7.83 21.87 -33.19
CA TYR A 128 -7.28 22.11 -34.52
C TYR A 128 -5.78 21.82 -34.52
N ASP A 129 -5.37 20.87 -35.36
CA ASP A 129 -3.98 20.54 -35.61
C ASP A 129 -3.83 20.07 -37.07
N PRO A 130 -3.68 21.00 -38.02
CA PRO A 130 -3.61 20.67 -39.45
C PRO A 130 -2.33 19.91 -39.81
N GLY A 131 -1.31 19.91 -38.94
CA GLY A 131 -0.08 19.16 -39.12
C GLY A 131 -0.16 17.70 -38.64
N ALA A 132 -1.16 17.36 -37.82
CA ALA A 132 -1.33 16.00 -37.33
C ALA A 132 -1.90 15.07 -38.42
N THR A 133 -1.27 13.90 -38.58
CA THR A 133 -1.81 12.80 -39.38
C THR A 133 -2.43 11.78 -38.43
N PRO A 134 -3.76 11.67 -38.34
CA PRO A 134 -4.39 10.79 -37.37
C PRO A 134 -4.18 9.33 -37.74
N THR A 135 -3.89 8.52 -36.73
CA THR A 135 -3.79 7.06 -36.84
C THR A 135 -5.13 6.44 -37.22
N ARG A 136 -5.13 5.15 -37.60
CA ARG A 136 -6.38 4.41 -37.87
C ARG A 136 -7.31 4.43 -36.66
N GLU A 137 -6.77 4.28 -35.47
CA GLU A 137 -7.51 4.31 -34.22
C GLU A 137 -8.10 5.70 -33.96
N GLU A 138 -7.30 6.77 -34.06
CA GLU A 138 -7.80 8.13 -33.85
C GLU A 138 -8.94 8.48 -34.81
N ARG A 139 -8.89 8.02 -36.07
CA ARG A 139 -10.00 8.16 -37.03
C ARG A 139 -11.26 7.42 -36.58
N ARG A 140 -11.12 6.20 -36.04
CA ARG A 140 -12.25 5.46 -35.44
C ARG A 140 -12.86 6.24 -34.27
N TRP A 141 -12.05 7.02 -33.56
CA TRP A 141 -12.46 7.90 -32.47
C TRP A 141 -12.77 9.35 -32.90
N GLY A 142 -13.13 9.55 -34.17
CA GLY A 142 -13.70 10.81 -34.67
C GLY A 142 -12.68 11.88 -35.08
N ALA A 143 -11.40 11.53 -35.23
CA ALA A 143 -10.42 12.42 -35.85
C ALA A 143 -10.70 12.58 -37.35
N GLU A 144 -10.73 13.83 -37.80
CA GLU A 144 -11.00 14.21 -39.19
C GLU A 144 -10.17 15.46 -39.48
N PRO A 145 -9.06 15.36 -40.24
CA PRO A 145 -8.19 16.50 -40.50
C PRO A 145 -8.99 17.72 -41.00
N PRO A 146 -8.75 18.92 -40.46
CA PRO A 146 -7.61 19.32 -39.60
C PRO A 146 -7.85 19.13 -38.09
N TRP A 147 -8.85 18.36 -37.67
CA TRP A 147 -9.23 18.18 -36.28
C TRP A 147 -8.69 16.86 -35.72
N ARG A 148 -8.09 16.92 -34.51
CA ARG A 148 -7.75 15.73 -33.73
C ARG A 148 -9.01 14.97 -33.29
N ARG A 149 -8.82 13.79 -32.68
CA ARG A 149 -9.92 13.01 -32.10
C ARG A 149 -10.73 13.82 -31.07
N GLU A 150 -11.92 13.33 -30.77
CA GLU A 150 -12.80 13.94 -29.78
C GLU A 150 -12.30 13.73 -28.34
N TYR A 151 -12.51 14.74 -27.51
CA TYR A 151 -12.29 14.77 -26.06
C TYR A 151 -13.52 15.34 -25.36
N ALA A 152 -13.60 15.22 -24.03
CA ALA A 152 -14.75 15.69 -23.25
C ALA A 152 -14.34 16.57 -22.05
N PHE A 153 -15.27 17.42 -21.64
CA PHE A 153 -15.30 18.05 -20.31
C PHE A 153 -16.76 18.33 -19.92
N ALA A 154 -17.01 18.49 -18.62
CA ALA A 154 -18.27 18.93 -18.07
C ALA A 154 -18.09 20.26 -17.33
N THR A 155 -19.03 21.19 -17.49
CA THR A 155 -19.06 22.43 -16.71
C THR A 155 -19.58 22.18 -15.29
N LEU A 156 -19.24 23.07 -14.37
CA LEU A 156 -19.77 23.02 -13.00
C LEU A 156 -21.27 23.30 -12.97
N ALA A 157 -21.97 22.74 -11.99
CA ALA A 157 -23.41 22.84 -11.86
C ALA A 157 -23.84 24.28 -11.46
N PRO A 158 -25.12 24.64 -11.62
CA PRO A 158 -25.67 25.84 -10.99
C PRO A 158 -25.39 25.85 -9.48
N ARG A 159 -25.44 27.03 -8.86
CA ARG A 159 -25.27 27.13 -7.39
C ARG A 159 -26.29 26.27 -6.65
N GLY A 160 -25.85 25.62 -5.58
CA GLY A 160 -26.65 24.68 -4.80
C GLY A 160 -26.78 23.28 -5.42
N TYR A 161 -25.95 22.97 -6.41
CA TYR A 161 -25.88 21.67 -7.08
C TYR A 161 -24.42 21.31 -7.38
N LYS A 162 -24.17 20.01 -7.55
CA LYS A 162 -22.90 19.43 -7.97
C LYS A 162 -23.04 18.71 -9.32
N THR A 163 -22.07 18.91 -10.21
CA THR A 163 -21.94 18.13 -11.45
C THR A 163 -21.33 16.76 -11.17
N ILE A 164 -21.96 15.70 -11.68
CA ILE A 164 -21.49 14.32 -11.57
C ILE A 164 -21.51 13.63 -12.93
N ILE A 165 -20.73 12.55 -13.05
CA ILE A 165 -20.72 11.63 -14.18
C ILE A 165 -21.49 10.37 -13.81
N HIS A 166 -22.63 10.14 -14.46
CA HIS A 166 -23.40 8.90 -14.34
C HIS A 166 -22.97 7.92 -15.44
N LEU A 167 -22.45 6.77 -15.03
CA LEU A 167 -21.95 5.74 -15.94
C LEU A 167 -22.82 4.48 -15.79
N PRO A 168 -23.84 4.31 -16.64
CA PRO A 168 -24.64 3.08 -16.63
C PRO A 168 -23.83 1.89 -17.16
N VAL A 169 -23.91 0.78 -16.45
CA VAL A 169 -23.22 -0.49 -16.75
C VAL A 169 -24.23 -1.61 -16.72
N LYS A 170 -24.36 -2.35 -17.81
CA LYS A 170 -25.30 -3.47 -17.87
C LYS A 170 -24.66 -4.75 -17.34
N VAL A 171 -25.34 -5.44 -16.45
CA VAL A 171 -24.84 -6.66 -15.79
C VAL A 171 -25.78 -7.81 -16.07
N LEU A 172 -25.28 -8.90 -16.65
CA LEU A 172 -26.00 -10.15 -16.77
C LEU A 172 -25.59 -11.11 -15.65
N ILE A 173 -26.54 -11.45 -14.79
CA ILE A 173 -26.37 -12.47 -13.74
C ILE A 173 -26.94 -13.79 -14.28
N MET A 174 -26.11 -14.83 -14.30
CA MET A 174 -26.49 -16.20 -14.65
C MET A 174 -26.37 -17.08 -13.39
N PRO A 175 -27.40 -17.13 -12.54
CA PRO A 175 -27.32 -17.72 -11.20
C PRO A 175 -27.36 -19.25 -11.19
N ASN A 176 -27.89 -19.87 -12.25
CA ASN A 176 -28.21 -21.30 -12.31
C ASN A 176 -27.38 -22.00 -13.40
N VAL A 177 -26.08 -22.12 -13.16
CA VAL A 177 -25.13 -22.73 -14.10
C VAL A 177 -24.53 -24.00 -13.49
N VAL A 178 -24.48 -25.09 -14.26
CA VAL A 178 -23.97 -26.38 -13.77
C VAL A 178 -22.90 -26.95 -14.70
N ASN A 179 -21.77 -27.39 -14.14
CA ASN A 179 -20.83 -28.23 -14.87
C ASN A 179 -21.41 -29.65 -14.94
N VAL A 180 -22.02 -29.98 -16.08
CA VAL A 180 -22.68 -31.28 -16.27
C VAL A 180 -21.65 -32.41 -16.22
N ALA A 181 -20.46 -32.23 -16.78
CA ALA A 181 -19.42 -33.27 -16.75
C ALA A 181 -19.06 -33.68 -15.33
N SER A 182 -18.96 -32.72 -14.39
CA SER A 182 -18.69 -33.03 -12.98
C SER A 182 -19.80 -33.86 -12.32
N ALA A 183 -21.05 -33.70 -12.75
CA ALA A 183 -22.19 -34.47 -12.25
C ALA A 183 -22.07 -35.97 -12.59
N TYR A 184 -21.39 -36.29 -13.68
CA TYR A 184 -21.20 -37.66 -14.19
C TYR A 184 -19.80 -38.22 -13.88
N ALA A 185 -19.12 -37.70 -12.86
CA ALA A 185 -17.83 -38.26 -12.40
C ALA A 185 -17.93 -39.76 -12.06
N ASP A 186 -19.09 -40.20 -11.55
CA ASP A 186 -19.53 -41.61 -11.60
C ASP A 186 -20.70 -41.71 -12.60
N PRO A 187 -20.46 -42.23 -13.82
CA PRO A 187 -21.50 -42.35 -14.84
C PRO A 187 -22.69 -43.21 -14.44
N ASN A 188 -22.53 -44.12 -13.48
CA ASN A 188 -23.59 -45.01 -13.02
C ASN A 188 -24.47 -44.37 -11.93
N ASN A 189 -23.92 -43.37 -11.22
CA ASN A 189 -24.58 -42.67 -10.13
C ASN A 189 -24.39 -41.15 -10.29
N PRO A 190 -25.04 -40.53 -11.29
CA PRO A 190 -24.90 -39.10 -11.50
C PRO A 190 -25.39 -38.32 -10.28
N ALA A 191 -24.75 -37.18 -10.02
CA ALA A 191 -25.11 -36.27 -8.93
C ALA A 191 -26.57 -35.82 -9.03
N PRO A 192 -27.25 -35.54 -7.90
CA PRO A 192 -28.60 -34.97 -7.92
C PRO A 192 -28.56 -33.54 -8.47
N PRO A 193 -29.64 -33.06 -9.13
CA PRO A 193 -29.75 -31.67 -9.57
C PRO A 193 -29.47 -30.68 -8.42
N PRO A 194 -28.62 -29.65 -8.63
CA PRO A 194 -28.42 -28.64 -7.62
C PRO A 194 -29.69 -27.82 -7.38
N PRO A 195 -29.89 -27.25 -6.17
CA PRO A 195 -30.96 -26.30 -5.96
C PRO A 195 -30.74 -25.04 -6.80
N ALA A 196 -31.82 -24.43 -7.28
CA ALA A 196 -31.73 -23.10 -7.89
C ALA A 196 -31.23 -22.08 -6.86
N MET A 197 -30.56 -21.03 -7.32
CA MET A 197 -30.22 -19.92 -6.44
C MET A 197 -31.50 -19.28 -5.88
N THR A 198 -31.51 -19.03 -4.58
CA THR A 198 -32.65 -18.45 -3.87
C THR A 198 -32.78 -16.95 -4.17
N LYS A 199 -33.96 -16.37 -3.89
CA LYS A 199 -34.19 -14.93 -4.04
C LYS A 199 -33.27 -14.14 -3.10
N GLU A 200 -33.03 -14.64 -1.90
CA GLU A 200 -32.17 -14.04 -0.90
C GLU A 200 -30.71 -13.99 -1.38
N GLN A 201 -30.24 -15.06 -2.04
CA GLN A 201 -28.93 -15.07 -2.67
C GLN A 201 -28.85 -14.08 -3.83
N ILE A 202 -29.88 -13.98 -4.67
CA ILE A 202 -29.93 -12.97 -5.75
C ILE A 202 -29.90 -11.55 -5.16
N GLU A 203 -30.70 -11.27 -4.12
CA GLU A 203 -30.67 -9.97 -3.44
C GLU A 203 -29.30 -9.67 -2.80
N ARG A 204 -28.63 -10.69 -2.25
CA ARG A 204 -27.26 -10.54 -1.77
C ARG A 204 -26.32 -10.11 -2.88
N ILE A 205 -26.43 -10.69 -4.08
CA ILE A 205 -25.64 -10.27 -5.25
C ILE A 205 -25.92 -8.81 -5.61
N LYS A 206 -27.19 -8.38 -5.60
CA LYS A 206 -27.55 -6.98 -5.86
C LYS A 206 -26.91 -6.03 -4.83
N GLN A 207 -26.92 -6.42 -3.55
CA GLN A 207 -26.26 -5.66 -2.49
C GLN A 207 -24.75 -5.53 -2.72
N GLU A 208 -24.08 -6.58 -3.21
CA GLU A 208 -22.65 -6.55 -3.52
C GLU A 208 -22.32 -5.58 -4.67
N TYR A 209 -23.16 -5.51 -5.70
CA TYR A 209 -23.04 -4.49 -6.75
C TYR A 209 -23.30 -3.07 -6.21
N ALA A 210 -24.24 -2.90 -5.28
CA ALA A 210 -24.45 -1.62 -4.60
C ALA A 210 -23.24 -1.22 -3.73
N THR A 211 -22.56 -2.19 -3.09
CA THR A 211 -21.30 -1.97 -2.39
C THR A 211 -20.20 -1.51 -3.35
N ALA A 212 -20.04 -2.18 -4.50
CA ALA A 212 -19.09 -1.76 -5.53
C ALA A 212 -19.38 -0.35 -6.06
N ALA A 213 -20.65 -0.01 -6.29
CA ALA A 213 -21.06 1.33 -6.72
C ALA A 213 -20.72 2.40 -5.67
N ARG A 214 -20.96 2.13 -4.38
CA ARG A 214 -20.59 3.04 -3.28
C ARG A 214 -19.09 3.24 -3.19
N TYR A 215 -18.33 2.18 -3.39
CA TYR A 215 -16.88 2.24 -3.38
C TYR A 215 -16.35 3.20 -4.45
N PHE A 216 -16.79 3.08 -5.71
CA PHE A 216 -16.42 4.04 -6.78
C PHE A 216 -16.89 5.46 -6.49
N TRP A 217 -18.11 5.59 -5.96
CA TRP A 217 -18.71 6.87 -5.65
C TRP A 217 -17.90 7.67 -4.63
N VAL A 218 -17.52 7.07 -3.50
CA VAL A 218 -16.73 7.77 -2.47
C VAL A 218 -15.30 8.03 -2.95
N ASN A 219 -14.64 7.04 -3.56
CA ASN A 219 -13.23 7.16 -3.93
C ASN A 219 -12.98 8.06 -5.16
N SER A 220 -14.04 8.46 -5.88
CA SER A 220 -13.98 9.48 -6.94
C SER A 220 -14.33 10.90 -6.46
N GLY A 221 -14.44 11.15 -5.14
CA GLY A 221 -14.87 12.45 -4.61
C GLY A 221 -16.33 12.77 -4.96
N MET A 222 -17.17 11.73 -5.08
CA MET A 222 -18.57 11.83 -5.50
C MET A 222 -18.73 12.47 -6.88
N ARG A 223 -17.79 12.18 -7.80
CA ARG A 223 -17.84 12.62 -9.20
C ARG A 223 -18.25 11.52 -10.16
N LEU A 224 -17.97 10.25 -9.86
CA LEU A 224 -18.30 9.12 -10.71
C LEU A 224 -19.31 8.20 -10.02
N TRP A 225 -20.52 8.14 -10.57
CA TRP A 225 -21.53 7.17 -10.19
C TRP A 225 -21.56 6.03 -11.21
N VAL A 226 -20.97 4.89 -10.85
CA VAL A 226 -21.10 3.64 -11.59
C VAL A 226 -22.43 3.00 -11.23
N ASP A 227 -23.36 2.95 -12.18
CA ASP A 227 -24.73 2.48 -11.98
C ASP A 227 -24.94 1.11 -12.64
N PHE A 228 -25.00 0.06 -11.82
CA PHE A 228 -25.11 -1.31 -12.30
C PHE A 228 -26.57 -1.69 -12.55
N HIS A 229 -26.96 -1.75 -13.82
CA HIS A 229 -28.27 -2.22 -14.26
C HIS A 229 -28.28 -3.74 -14.39
N LEU A 230 -28.96 -4.41 -13.47
CA LEU A 230 -28.91 -5.88 -13.34
C LEU A 230 -30.02 -6.56 -14.15
N PHE A 231 -29.62 -7.55 -14.95
CA PHE A 231 -30.48 -8.44 -15.72
C PHE A 231 -30.21 -9.88 -15.28
N VAL A 232 -31.25 -10.69 -15.03
CA VAL A 232 -31.09 -12.05 -14.50
C VAL A 232 -31.59 -13.08 -15.51
N ASP A 233 -30.72 -14.03 -15.89
CA ASP A 233 -31.09 -15.20 -16.70
C ASP A 233 -31.27 -16.42 -15.79
N GLU A 234 -32.47 -16.58 -15.22
CA GLU A 234 -32.78 -17.64 -14.25
C GLU A 234 -32.80 -19.06 -14.84
N ARG A 235 -32.67 -19.21 -16.16
CA ARG A 235 -32.68 -20.54 -16.80
C ARG A 235 -31.51 -21.38 -16.32
N TRP A 236 -31.74 -22.68 -16.20
CA TRP A 236 -30.66 -23.64 -16.04
C TRP A 236 -29.82 -23.69 -17.31
N GLN A 237 -28.52 -23.53 -17.13
CA GLN A 237 -27.52 -23.51 -18.20
C GLN A 237 -26.41 -24.49 -17.86
N ARG A 238 -25.77 -25.06 -18.88
CA ARG A 238 -24.57 -25.89 -18.70
C ARG A 238 -23.29 -25.10 -18.89
N TRP A 239 -22.29 -25.42 -18.07
CA TRP A 239 -20.91 -25.02 -18.25
C TRP A 239 -20.12 -26.19 -18.84
N GLY A 240 -19.33 -25.92 -19.89
CA GLY A 240 -18.61 -26.97 -20.63
C GLY A 240 -19.53 -27.82 -21.54
N GLU A 241 -18.98 -28.91 -22.07
CA GLU A 241 -19.69 -29.84 -22.97
C GLU A 241 -20.79 -30.64 -22.24
N GLU A 242 -21.79 -31.07 -23.01
CA GLU A 242 -22.80 -32.02 -22.53
C GLU A 242 -22.26 -33.45 -22.71
N PRO A 243 -22.11 -34.25 -21.64
CA PRO A 243 -21.69 -35.64 -21.75
C PRO A 243 -22.63 -36.45 -22.66
N PRO A 244 -22.12 -37.36 -23.51
CA PRO A 244 -22.95 -38.17 -24.41
C PRO A 244 -24.02 -39.00 -23.69
N ASN A 245 -23.73 -39.43 -22.46
CA ASN A 245 -24.63 -40.20 -21.59
C ASN A 245 -25.52 -39.33 -20.69
N ALA A 246 -25.54 -38.01 -20.87
CA ALA A 246 -26.39 -37.12 -20.07
C ALA A 246 -27.88 -37.45 -20.28
N GLN A 247 -28.63 -37.50 -19.17
CA GLN A 247 -30.05 -37.83 -19.12
C GLN A 247 -30.79 -36.94 -18.10
N GLY A 248 -32.12 -36.95 -18.17
CA GLY A 248 -33.00 -36.23 -17.24
C GLY A 248 -32.73 -34.72 -17.22
N PHE A 249 -32.60 -34.15 -16.01
CA PHE A 249 -32.34 -32.71 -15.79
C PHE A 249 -31.13 -32.18 -16.56
N TYR A 250 -30.09 -32.99 -16.75
CA TYR A 250 -28.83 -32.57 -17.36
C TYR A 250 -28.84 -32.56 -18.89
N LYS A 251 -29.90 -33.10 -19.52
CA LYS A 251 -29.98 -33.24 -20.97
C LYS A 251 -30.61 -32.01 -21.62
N GLY A 252 -29.95 -31.49 -22.65
CA GLY A 252 -30.46 -30.39 -23.47
C GLY A 252 -30.35 -29.02 -22.81
N LEU A 253 -29.56 -28.87 -21.74
CA LEU A 253 -29.35 -27.56 -21.13
C LEU A 253 -28.63 -26.63 -22.12
N PRO A 254 -29.09 -25.38 -22.29
CA PRO A 254 -28.41 -24.42 -23.15
C PRO A 254 -27.02 -24.11 -22.59
N PRO A 255 -26.01 -23.90 -23.45
CA PRO A 255 -24.69 -23.47 -22.99
C PRO A 255 -24.79 -22.10 -22.31
N CYS A 256 -24.07 -21.95 -21.21
CA CYS A 256 -23.87 -20.66 -20.58
C CYS A 256 -23.06 -19.74 -21.50
N ARG A 257 -23.35 -18.43 -21.47
CA ARG A 257 -22.68 -17.44 -22.32
C ARG A 257 -21.31 -17.04 -21.81
N SER A 258 -21.10 -17.11 -20.50
CA SER A 258 -19.77 -16.96 -19.93
C SER A 258 -18.89 -18.09 -20.45
N TYR A 259 -17.59 -17.80 -20.65
CA TYR A 259 -16.57 -18.75 -21.08
C TYR A 259 -16.83 -20.22 -20.67
N ALA A 260 -16.86 -21.13 -21.66
CA ALA A 260 -16.88 -22.58 -21.44
C ALA A 260 -15.49 -23.03 -20.99
N GLY A 261 -15.21 -22.92 -19.70
CA GLY A 261 -13.90 -23.26 -19.16
C GLY A 261 -13.66 -24.76 -19.10
N VAL A 262 -12.52 -25.16 -19.65
CA VAL A 262 -11.77 -26.30 -19.14
C VAL A 262 -11.27 -25.88 -17.75
N ASP A 263 -11.37 -26.75 -16.75
CA ASP A 263 -10.85 -26.47 -15.41
C ASP A 263 -9.40 -25.93 -15.52
N PHE A 264 -9.11 -24.79 -14.85
CA PHE A 264 -7.77 -24.18 -14.73
C PHE A 264 -7.18 -23.42 -15.94
N ALA A 265 -7.94 -23.18 -17.01
CA ALA A 265 -7.53 -22.16 -18.01
C ALA A 265 -7.84 -20.73 -17.48
N PRO A 266 -6.93 -19.75 -17.64
CA PRO A 266 -7.18 -18.39 -17.18
C PRO A 266 -8.45 -17.79 -17.82
N PRO A 267 -9.26 -17.04 -17.06
CA PRO A 267 -10.42 -16.32 -17.59
C PRO A 267 -9.97 -15.35 -18.70
N GLY A 268 -10.62 -15.43 -19.87
CA GLY A 268 -10.23 -14.65 -21.07
C GLY A 268 -10.23 -15.43 -22.39
N GLY A 269 -10.42 -16.76 -22.36
CA GLY A 269 -10.45 -17.61 -23.55
C GLY A 269 -11.81 -17.81 -24.23
N GLY A 270 -12.88 -17.15 -23.77
CA GLY A 270 -14.25 -17.30 -24.29
C GLY A 270 -14.66 -16.22 -25.28
N ALA A 271 -15.67 -16.50 -26.10
CA ALA A 271 -16.29 -15.49 -26.95
C ALA A 271 -17.13 -14.53 -26.09
N PHE A 272 -16.65 -13.32 -25.86
CA PHE A 272 -17.42 -12.27 -25.20
C PHE A 272 -18.70 -11.97 -26.00
N THR A 273 -19.85 -11.98 -25.31
CA THR A 273 -21.14 -11.66 -25.93
C THR A 273 -21.52 -10.20 -25.70
N ILE A 274 -22.55 -9.74 -26.40
CA ILE A 274 -23.10 -8.38 -26.27
C ILE A 274 -24.52 -8.54 -25.73
N LEU A 275 -24.75 -8.03 -24.52
CA LEU A 275 -26.06 -8.08 -23.87
C LEU A 275 -27.02 -7.10 -24.57
N ASP A 276 -28.04 -7.65 -25.22
CA ASP A 276 -29.23 -6.88 -25.64
C ASP A 276 -30.17 -6.76 -24.43
N THR A 277 -30.31 -5.54 -23.92
CA THR A 277 -31.13 -5.22 -22.74
C THR A 277 -32.63 -5.44 -22.97
N ARG A 278 -33.10 -5.48 -24.22
CA ARG A 278 -34.50 -5.79 -24.58
C ARG A 278 -34.76 -7.28 -24.70
N HIS A 279 -33.72 -8.05 -25.03
CA HIS A 279 -33.79 -9.50 -25.19
C HIS A 279 -32.68 -10.20 -24.39
N PRO A 280 -32.60 -10.01 -23.05
CA PRO A 280 -31.46 -10.44 -22.25
C PRO A 280 -31.22 -11.95 -22.28
N LEU A 281 -32.24 -12.75 -22.62
CA LEU A 281 -32.18 -14.21 -22.73
C LEU A 281 -31.66 -14.74 -24.08
N GLN A 282 -31.41 -13.88 -25.07
CA GLN A 282 -30.81 -14.25 -26.35
C GLN A 282 -29.30 -14.01 -26.38
N VAL A 283 -28.52 -14.99 -26.85
CA VAL A 283 -27.09 -14.82 -27.12
C VAL A 283 -26.93 -13.91 -28.33
N ASN A 284 -26.11 -12.87 -28.21
CA ASN A 284 -25.90 -11.92 -29.29
C ASN A 284 -24.41 -11.54 -29.41
N HIS A 285 -23.93 -11.45 -30.64
CA HIS A 285 -22.58 -11.00 -30.99
C HIS A 285 -22.58 -9.79 -31.93
N GLN A 286 -23.78 -9.32 -32.30
CA GLN A 286 -23.96 -8.17 -33.16
C GLN A 286 -24.09 -6.89 -32.32
N PRO A 287 -23.67 -5.74 -32.85
CA PRO A 287 -23.86 -4.45 -32.17
C PRO A 287 -25.33 -4.21 -31.81
N VAL A 288 -25.58 -3.73 -30.58
CA VAL A 288 -26.92 -3.38 -30.11
C VAL A 288 -27.05 -1.86 -30.13
N TYR A 289 -28.10 -1.36 -30.78
CA TYR A 289 -28.37 0.07 -30.78
C TYR A 289 -29.12 0.46 -29.51
N GLU A 290 -28.53 1.35 -28.74
CA GLU A 290 -29.12 1.97 -27.56
C GLU A 290 -29.03 3.49 -27.75
N GLU A 291 -30.10 4.22 -27.42
CA GLU A 291 -30.14 5.69 -27.63
C GLU A 291 -29.03 6.38 -26.84
N LEU A 292 -28.78 5.88 -25.63
CA LEU A 292 -27.63 6.19 -24.79
C LEU A 292 -26.86 4.87 -24.60
N PRO A 293 -25.72 4.68 -25.28
CA PRO A 293 -25.01 3.41 -25.27
C PRO A 293 -24.35 3.17 -23.92
N TYR A 294 -24.48 1.93 -23.43
CA TYR A 294 -23.69 1.48 -22.29
C TYR A 294 -22.23 1.38 -22.74
N ALA A 295 -21.33 2.09 -22.06
CA ALA A 295 -19.90 1.97 -22.33
C ALA A 295 -19.33 0.67 -21.74
N GLY A 296 -19.98 0.11 -20.72
CA GLY A 296 -19.54 -1.07 -19.99
C GLY A 296 -20.60 -2.14 -19.83
N GLN A 297 -20.13 -3.39 -19.76
CA GLN A 297 -20.93 -4.58 -19.53
C GLN A 297 -20.20 -5.56 -18.61
N ILE A 298 -20.94 -6.27 -17.76
CA ILE A 298 -20.43 -7.38 -16.95
C ILE A 298 -21.31 -8.60 -17.18
N GLU A 299 -20.70 -9.77 -17.35
CA GLU A 299 -21.41 -11.05 -17.27
C GLU A 299 -20.85 -11.85 -16.10
N GLN A 300 -21.70 -12.16 -15.12
CA GLN A 300 -21.36 -12.94 -13.95
C GLN A 300 -22.11 -14.26 -13.97
N ALA A 301 -21.37 -15.37 -14.06
CA ALA A 301 -21.94 -16.71 -14.01
C ALA A 301 -21.66 -17.38 -12.67
N TYR A 302 -22.59 -18.20 -12.19
CA TYR A 302 -22.44 -18.99 -10.97
C TYR A 302 -22.37 -20.49 -11.27
N PRO A 303 -21.34 -20.97 -12.01
CA PRO A 303 -21.21 -22.38 -12.30
C PRO A 303 -20.89 -23.16 -11.03
N ARG A 304 -21.55 -24.31 -10.88
CA ARG A 304 -21.33 -25.27 -9.81
C ARG A 304 -20.74 -26.55 -10.36
N ARG A 305 -19.77 -27.13 -9.64
CA ARG A 305 -19.31 -28.50 -9.86
C ARG A 305 -19.71 -29.40 -8.70
N TRP A 306 -19.89 -30.67 -9.00
CA TRP A 306 -20.09 -31.70 -8.00
C TRP A 306 -18.75 -32.10 -7.39
N ASP A 307 -18.62 -31.98 -6.07
CA ASP A 307 -17.52 -32.57 -5.31
C ASP A 307 -17.95 -33.97 -4.85
N ALA A 308 -17.43 -35.01 -5.52
CA ALA A 308 -17.80 -36.39 -5.23
C ALA A 308 -17.36 -36.86 -3.84
N GLN A 309 -16.29 -36.28 -3.28
CA GLN A 309 -15.79 -36.63 -1.95
C GLN A 309 -16.69 -36.05 -0.85
N ARG A 310 -17.08 -34.78 -1.01
CA ARG A 310 -17.96 -34.08 -0.06
C ARG A 310 -19.45 -34.35 -0.31
N ARG A 311 -19.79 -34.89 -1.48
CA ARG A 311 -21.17 -35.12 -1.95
C ARG A 311 -22.00 -33.84 -1.94
N GLU A 312 -21.40 -32.75 -2.43
CA GLU A 312 -22.06 -31.44 -2.47
C GLU A 312 -21.73 -30.68 -3.76
N TRP A 313 -22.55 -29.67 -4.05
CA TRP A 313 -22.31 -28.73 -5.14
C TRP A 313 -21.49 -27.54 -4.63
N VAL A 314 -20.34 -27.30 -5.25
CA VAL A 314 -19.47 -26.16 -4.93
C VAL A 314 -19.39 -25.19 -6.10
N PHE A 315 -19.40 -23.90 -5.82
CA PHE A 315 -19.22 -22.89 -6.86
C PHE A 315 -17.77 -22.84 -7.34
N TYR A 316 -17.59 -22.59 -8.63
CA TYR A 316 -16.27 -22.21 -9.14
C TYR A 316 -15.93 -20.79 -8.75
N ASN A 317 -14.71 -20.60 -8.27
CA ASN A 317 -14.09 -19.29 -8.10
C ASN A 317 -13.15 -19.02 -9.29
N SER A 318 -12.94 -17.75 -9.64
CA SER A 318 -11.98 -17.34 -10.65
C SER A 318 -11.56 -15.88 -10.42
N GLY A 319 -10.44 -15.48 -11.03
CA GLY A 319 -10.30 -14.09 -11.47
C GLY A 319 -11.31 -13.77 -12.58
N GLY A 320 -11.37 -12.54 -13.06
CA GLY A 320 -12.10 -12.24 -14.28
C GLY A 320 -11.18 -12.00 -15.47
N GLY A 321 -11.82 -11.79 -16.62
CA GLY A 321 -11.18 -11.33 -17.83
C GLY A 321 -11.93 -10.12 -18.36
N THR A 322 -11.19 -9.12 -18.83
CA THR A 322 -11.76 -7.86 -19.31
C THR A 322 -11.24 -7.50 -20.70
N PHE A 323 -12.15 -7.08 -21.58
CA PHE A 323 -11.83 -6.37 -22.82
C PHE A 323 -12.16 -4.89 -22.67
N GLY A 324 -11.23 -4.04 -23.11
CA GLY A 324 -11.36 -2.60 -23.11
C GLY A 324 -12.45 -2.04 -24.04
N VAL A 325 -12.56 -0.71 -24.07
CA VAL A 325 -13.59 0.05 -24.77
C VAL A 325 -13.30 0.28 -26.27
N ASP A 326 -12.23 -0.31 -26.80
CA ASP A 326 -11.75 -0.15 -28.19
C ASP A 326 -12.80 -0.49 -29.27
N GLY A 327 -13.78 -1.33 -28.91
CA GLY A 327 -14.90 -1.72 -29.77
C GLY A 327 -16.09 -0.75 -29.76
N PHE A 328 -16.08 0.28 -28.90
CA PHE A 328 -17.23 1.16 -28.70
C PHE A 328 -17.72 1.86 -29.99
N PRO A 329 -16.84 2.33 -30.90
CA PRO A 329 -17.28 2.88 -32.18
C PRO A 329 -18.02 1.90 -33.10
N ASP A 330 -17.85 0.60 -32.84
CA ASP A 330 -18.51 -0.49 -33.57
C ASP A 330 -19.73 -1.04 -32.80
N GLY A 331 -20.14 -0.37 -31.71
CA GLY A 331 -21.33 -0.71 -30.92
C GLY A 331 -21.09 -1.86 -29.94
N ILE A 332 -19.82 -2.02 -29.57
CA ILE A 332 -19.35 -3.06 -28.67
C ILE A 332 -18.86 -2.39 -27.37
N PRO A 333 -19.50 -2.62 -26.21
CA PRO A 333 -19.05 -2.04 -24.94
C PRO A 333 -17.72 -2.67 -24.48
N ALA A 334 -17.04 -2.02 -23.54
CA ALA A 334 -16.07 -2.70 -22.70
C ALA A 334 -16.79 -3.80 -21.90
N ARG A 335 -16.12 -4.94 -21.69
CA ARG A 335 -16.79 -6.13 -21.16
C ARG A 335 -15.90 -6.86 -20.19
N SER A 336 -16.47 -7.25 -19.05
CA SER A 336 -15.84 -8.16 -18.10
C SER A 336 -16.65 -9.42 -17.94
N GLN A 337 -15.96 -10.54 -17.72
CA GLN A 337 -16.57 -11.82 -17.34
C GLN A 337 -15.86 -12.38 -16.11
N PHE A 338 -16.61 -12.84 -15.12
CA PHE A 338 -16.06 -13.53 -13.95
C PHE A 338 -17.07 -14.51 -13.33
N LEU A 339 -16.56 -15.43 -12.51
CA LEU A 339 -17.38 -16.44 -11.83
C LEU A 339 -17.76 -15.99 -10.42
N GLY A 340 -18.97 -16.35 -10.00
CA GLY A 340 -19.57 -15.92 -8.75
C GLY A 340 -19.21 -16.75 -7.50
N GLY A 341 -18.27 -17.69 -7.59
CA GLY A 341 -17.78 -18.45 -6.43
C GLY A 341 -16.79 -17.70 -5.53
N GLY A 342 -16.49 -16.44 -5.84
CA GLY A 342 -15.61 -15.56 -5.07
C GLY A 342 -16.36 -14.41 -4.38
N ASP A 343 -15.65 -13.29 -4.26
CA ASP A 343 -16.14 -12.04 -3.71
C ASP A 343 -16.76 -11.19 -4.83
N THR A 344 -18.08 -11.11 -4.91
CA THR A 344 -18.81 -10.39 -5.96
C THR A 344 -18.54 -8.89 -5.96
N ALA A 345 -18.58 -8.22 -4.79
CA ALA A 345 -18.30 -6.79 -4.73
C ALA A 345 -16.87 -6.49 -5.19
N TRP A 346 -15.89 -7.27 -4.70
CA TRP A 346 -14.49 -7.15 -5.11
C TRP A 346 -14.32 -7.40 -6.60
N LEU A 347 -14.84 -8.51 -7.13
CA LEU A 347 -14.71 -8.83 -8.55
C LEU A 347 -15.40 -7.80 -9.44
N ALA A 348 -16.57 -7.31 -9.05
CA ALA A 348 -17.24 -6.22 -9.76
C ALA A 348 -16.38 -4.95 -9.76
N THR A 349 -15.79 -4.56 -8.62
CA THR A 349 -14.90 -3.40 -8.56
C THR A 349 -13.61 -3.64 -9.34
N HIS A 350 -12.91 -4.74 -9.11
CA HIS A 350 -11.63 -5.09 -9.72
C HIS A 350 -11.74 -5.24 -11.24
N GLU A 351 -12.70 -6.02 -11.73
CA GLU A 351 -12.85 -6.26 -13.16
C GLU A 351 -13.41 -5.03 -13.89
N PHE A 352 -14.28 -4.26 -13.24
CA PHE A 352 -14.71 -2.99 -13.82
C PHE A 352 -13.61 -1.93 -13.79
N HIS A 353 -12.66 -2.00 -12.85
CA HIS A 353 -11.50 -1.11 -12.85
C HIS A 353 -10.61 -1.31 -14.09
N HIS A 354 -10.49 -2.55 -14.59
CA HIS A 354 -9.87 -2.80 -15.91
C HIS A 354 -10.60 -2.07 -17.04
N GLN A 355 -11.94 -2.01 -17.00
CA GLN A 355 -12.71 -1.19 -17.96
C GLN A 355 -12.46 0.30 -17.76
N LEU A 356 -12.40 0.77 -16.50
CA LEU A 356 -12.10 2.16 -16.15
C LEU A 356 -10.72 2.60 -16.64
N GLU A 357 -9.70 1.77 -16.50
CA GLU A 357 -8.36 2.01 -17.07
C GLU A 357 -8.47 2.26 -18.58
N SER A 358 -9.16 1.37 -19.30
CA SER A 358 -9.40 1.53 -20.74
C SER A 358 -10.19 2.81 -21.06
N TYR A 359 -11.23 3.15 -20.29
CA TYR A 359 -11.95 4.42 -20.46
C TYR A 359 -11.03 5.63 -20.26
N SER A 360 -10.09 5.54 -19.31
CA SER A 360 -9.14 6.61 -19.02
C SER A 360 -8.16 6.85 -20.17
N ALA A 361 -7.76 5.82 -20.91
CA ALA A 361 -6.92 5.98 -22.10
C ALA A 361 -7.57 6.88 -23.17
N PHE A 362 -8.90 6.89 -23.26
CA PHE A 362 -9.65 7.74 -24.19
C PHE A 362 -10.09 9.07 -23.56
N SER A 363 -10.32 9.12 -22.25
CA SER A 363 -10.81 10.30 -21.52
C SER A 363 -9.69 11.25 -21.06
N LEU A 364 -8.57 10.69 -20.64
CA LEU A 364 -7.46 11.38 -20.00
C LEU A 364 -6.24 11.40 -20.92
N SER A 365 -5.04 11.59 -20.37
CA SER A 365 -3.80 11.59 -21.16
C SER A 365 -2.98 10.35 -20.86
N HIS A 366 -2.02 10.03 -21.72
CA HIS A 366 -1.12 8.91 -21.51
C HIS A 366 0.07 9.33 -20.61
N ARG A 367 -0.25 9.81 -19.40
CA ARG A 367 0.72 10.24 -18.37
C ARG A 367 0.42 9.58 -17.04
N GLU A 368 1.46 9.39 -16.23
CA GLU A 368 1.39 8.62 -14.98
C GLU A 368 0.48 9.30 -13.95
N ASP A 369 0.46 10.64 -13.99
CA ASP A 369 -0.33 11.50 -13.14
C ASP A 369 -1.71 11.87 -13.73
N GLU A 370 -2.07 11.28 -14.87
CA GLU A 370 -3.28 11.61 -15.61
C GLU A 370 -3.95 10.39 -16.25
N ARG A 371 -4.05 9.30 -15.48
CA ARG A 371 -4.75 8.08 -15.88
C ARG A 371 -5.37 7.39 -14.68
N ILE A 372 -6.37 6.56 -14.92
CA ILE A 372 -6.78 5.57 -13.93
C ILE A 372 -5.73 4.47 -13.96
N VAL A 373 -5.12 4.16 -12.82
CA VAL A 373 -3.97 3.25 -12.74
C VAL A 373 -4.43 1.79 -12.71
N PHE A 374 -3.80 0.95 -13.53
CA PHE A 374 -4.04 -0.49 -13.52
C PHE A 374 -3.94 -1.08 -12.10
N ASN A 375 -4.96 -1.82 -11.69
CA ASN A 375 -5.12 -2.36 -10.35
C ASN A 375 -4.20 -3.57 -10.03
N HIS A 376 -3.32 -3.96 -10.97
CA HIS A 376 -2.12 -4.76 -10.68
C HIS A 376 -0.91 -3.82 -10.64
N PRO A 377 -0.67 -3.16 -9.49
CA PRO A 377 0.45 -2.25 -9.35
C PRO A 377 1.77 -3.00 -9.50
N GLU A 378 2.73 -2.34 -10.12
CA GLU A 378 4.07 -2.88 -10.34
C GLU A 378 5.08 -1.72 -10.24
N PRO A 379 6.23 -1.93 -9.58
CA PRO A 379 7.27 -0.93 -9.54
C PRO A 379 7.88 -0.73 -10.93
N ARG A 380 8.45 0.46 -11.16
CA ARG A 380 9.22 0.73 -12.39
C ARG A 380 10.42 -0.21 -12.46
N TYR A 381 10.60 -0.91 -13.58
CA TYR A 381 11.77 -1.77 -13.79
C TYR A 381 12.22 -1.82 -15.24
N ARG A 382 13.47 -2.26 -15.43
CA ARG A 382 14.05 -2.66 -16.71
C ARG A 382 14.93 -3.89 -16.49
N ARG A 383 14.53 -5.05 -17.03
CA ARG A 383 15.21 -6.33 -16.85
C ARG A 383 15.61 -6.90 -18.21
N VAL A 384 16.85 -7.38 -18.31
CA VAL A 384 17.30 -8.18 -19.45
C VAL A 384 16.90 -9.63 -19.19
N ASN A 385 16.12 -10.20 -20.10
CA ASN A 385 15.68 -11.60 -20.07
C ASN A 385 16.83 -12.53 -20.48
N PRO A 386 16.76 -13.84 -20.16
CA PRO A 386 17.81 -14.80 -20.53
C PRO A 386 18.13 -14.87 -22.03
N ASP A 387 17.18 -14.51 -22.90
CA ASP A 387 17.34 -14.47 -24.36
C ASP A 387 17.93 -13.14 -24.90
N GLY A 388 18.28 -12.20 -24.01
CA GLY A 388 18.80 -10.88 -24.37
C GLY A 388 17.73 -9.82 -24.67
N SER A 389 16.44 -10.19 -24.69
CA SER A 389 15.35 -9.21 -24.78
C SER A 389 15.24 -8.38 -23.50
N VAL A 390 14.63 -7.19 -23.57
CA VAL A 390 14.45 -6.31 -22.41
C VAL A 390 12.98 -6.18 -22.07
N SER A 391 12.58 -6.67 -20.90
CA SER A 391 11.30 -6.35 -20.29
C SER A 391 11.41 -5.02 -19.55
N MET A 392 10.47 -4.11 -19.79
CA MET A 392 10.45 -2.82 -19.10
C MET A 392 9.03 -2.45 -18.70
N ASN A 393 8.88 -1.97 -17.47
CA ASN A 393 7.73 -1.18 -17.05
C ASN A 393 8.23 0.24 -16.75
N PRO A 394 7.92 1.23 -17.61
CA PRO A 394 8.39 2.60 -17.41
C PRO A 394 7.59 3.36 -16.32
N TRP A 395 6.53 2.77 -15.80
CA TRP A 395 5.65 3.38 -14.80
C TRP A 395 5.95 2.79 -13.42
N ASN A 396 5.90 3.63 -12.39
CA ASN A 396 5.88 3.19 -11.01
C ASN A 396 4.45 3.30 -10.46
N THR A 397 3.70 2.21 -10.57
CA THR A 397 2.35 2.13 -9.99
C THR A 397 2.36 1.51 -8.60
N ALA A 398 3.54 1.17 -8.06
CA ALA A 398 3.75 0.93 -6.65
C ALA A 398 3.76 2.27 -5.89
N GLY A 399 2.64 2.59 -5.23
CA GLY A 399 2.51 3.71 -4.30
C GLY A 399 2.50 3.25 -2.84
N ARG A 400 2.41 4.21 -1.91
CA ARG A 400 2.27 3.96 -0.46
C ARG A 400 0.84 3.51 -0.12
N HIS A 401 0.47 2.33 -0.62
CA HIS A 401 -0.83 1.70 -0.43
C HIS A 401 -0.65 0.20 -0.14
N GLY A 402 -1.71 -0.42 0.37
CA GLY A 402 -1.81 -1.85 0.55
C GLY A 402 -2.39 -2.58 -0.67
N GLU A 403 -2.96 -3.75 -0.41
CA GLU A 403 -3.48 -4.67 -1.44
C GLU A 403 -4.92 -4.34 -1.85
N HIS A 404 -5.37 -4.95 -2.94
CA HIS A 404 -6.78 -5.04 -3.34
C HIS A 404 -7.58 -3.72 -3.33
N TRP A 405 -8.50 -3.56 -2.37
CA TRP A 405 -9.31 -2.35 -2.25
C TRP A 405 -8.43 -1.11 -2.07
N ASN A 406 -7.40 -1.18 -1.23
CA ASN A 406 -6.64 -0.01 -0.87
C ASN A 406 -5.87 0.60 -2.05
N VAL A 407 -5.31 -0.22 -2.96
CA VAL A 407 -4.62 0.30 -4.15
C VAL A 407 -5.53 1.09 -5.08
N MET A 408 -6.75 0.60 -5.34
CA MET A 408 -7.69 1.31 -6.21
C MET A 408 -8.15 2.61 -5.54
N ALA A 409 -8.46 2.58 -4.24
CA ALA A 409 -8.87 3.79 -3.51
C ALA A 409 -7.76 4.84 -3.51
N TYR A 410 -6.51 4.42 -3.29
CA TYR A 410 -5.34 5.30 -3.35
C TYR A 410 -5.25 6.02 -4.69
N TRP A 411 -5.26 5.28 -5.80
CA TRP A 411 -5.09 5.84 -7.12
C TRP A 411 -6.30 6.64 -7.61
N ASP A 412 -7.53 6.18 -7.36
CA ASP A 412 -8.75 6.91 -7.73
C ASP A 412 -8.80 8.28 -7.03
N ARG A 413 -8.33 8.36 -5.77
CA ARG A 413 -8.23 9.61 -5.00
C ARG A 413 -7.07 10.54 -5.43
N THR A 414 -6.16 10.09 -6.29
CA THR A 414 -5.14 10.98 -6.89
C THR A 414 -5.70 11.80 -8.06
N LEU A 415 -6.82 11.39 -8.64
CA LEU A 415 -7.47 12.12 -9.72
C LEU A 415 -8.22 13.34 -9.17
N SER A 416 -7.99 14.49 -9.78
CA SER A 416 -8.70 15.73 -9.46
C SER A 416 -10.15 15.68 -9.94
N ASP A 417 -11.03 16.47 -9.32
CA ASP A 417 -12.40 16.66 -9.80
C ASP A 417 -12.44 17.08 -11.28
N ALA A 418 -11.47 17.89 -11.73
CA ALA A 418 -11.38 18.30 -13.12
C ALA A 418 -11.05 17.13 -14.05
N GLN A 419 -10.25 16.16 -13.60
CA GLN A 419 -10.00 14.92 -14.33
C GLN A 419 -11.24 14.04 -14.40
N TRP A 420 -11.99 13.88 -13.29
CA TRP A 420 -13.26 13.16 -13.31
C TRP A 420 -14.29 13.81 -14.24
N LEU A 421 -14.38 15.14 -14.27
CA LEU A 421 -15.28 15.85 -15.18
C LEU A 421 -14.87 15.81 -16.66
N ARG A 422 -13.72 15.20 -16.99
CA ARG A 422 -13.30 14.92 -18.38
C ARG A 422 -13.65 13.52 -18.84
N PHE A 423 -14.26 12.72 -17.97
CA PHE A 423 -14.62 11.36 -18.30
C PHE A 423 -15.50 11.32 -19.55
N TYR A 424 -15.02 10.60 -20.56
CA TYR A 424 -15.59 10.66 -21.91
C TYR A 424 -16.93 9.97 -22.01
N PHE A 425 -17.11 8.90 -21.22
CA PHE A 425 -18.28 8.03 -21.26
C PHE A 425 -19.34 8.41 -20.22
N GLY A 426 -20.56 7.91 -20.40
CA GLY A 426 -21.69 8.20 -19.52
C GLY A 426 -22.31 9.58 -19.75
N GLU A 427 -23.04 10.04 -18.75
CA GLU A 427 -23.89 11.24 -18.81
C GLU A 427 -23.47 12.24 -17.74
N VAL A 428 -23.58 13.53 -18.03
CA VAL A 428 -23.52 14.56 -16.98
C VAL A 428 -24.89 14.73 -16.36
N LEU A 429 -24.95 14.61 -15.04
CA LEU A 429 -26.11 14.95 -14.22
C LEU A 429 -25.73 16.05 -13.22
N THR A 430 -26.73 16.75 -12.71
CA THR A 430 -26.59 17.63 -11.55
C THR A 430 -27.41 17.09 -10.39
N VAL A 431 -26.83 17.08 -9.21
CA VAL A 431 -27.45 16.63 -7.96
C VAL A 431 -27.43 17.77 -6.96
N ARG A 432 -28.40 17.82 -6.05
CA ARG A 432 -28.50 18.91 -5.07
C ARG A 432 -27.32 18.84 -4.08
N ASP A 433 -26.74 20.00 -3.78
CA ASP A 433 -25.59 20.23 -2.90
C ASP A 433 -25.72 21.69 -2.41
N VAL A 434 -26.66 21.94 -1.49
CA VAL A 434 -27.18 23.31 -1.26
C VAL A 434 -26.18 24.25 -0.60
N ASP A 435 -25.24 23.72 0.19
CA ASP A 435 -24.15 24.44 0.82
C ASP A 435 -22.83 24.42 0.03
N GLU A 436 -22.83 23.77 -1.14
CA GLU A 436 -21.74 23.70 -2.12
C GLU A 436 -20.46 23.06 -1.57
N ASP A 437 -20.62 22.13 -0.66
CA ASP A 437 -19.56 21.42 0.05
C ASP A 437 -19.03 20.22 -0.79
N GLY A 438 -19.85 19.74 -1.73
CA GLY A 438 -19.53 18.67 -2.67
C GLY A 438 -20.10 17.30 -2.30
N PHE A 439 -20.88 17.18 -1.23
CA PHE A 439 -21.63 16.00 -0.81
C PHE A 439 -23.11 16.20 -1.17
N PRO A 440 -23.70 15.34 -2.01
CA PRO A 440 -25.12 15.52 -2.35
C PRO A 440 -26.09 15.33 -1.16
N ASP A 441 -27.10 16.20 -1.04
CA ASP A 441 -28.03 16.28 0.11
C ASP A 441 -28.86 14.99 0.39
N ASP A 442 -29.85 14.70 -0.47
CA ASP A 442 -30.87 13.65 -0.32
C ASP A 442 -31.32 13.19 -1.72
N ASP A 443 -30.45 12.46 -2.39
CA ASP A 443 -30.74 11.89 -3.71
C ASP A 443 -30.75 10.36 -3.62
N PRO A 444 -31.95 9.74 -3.58
CA PRO A 444 -32.09 8.30 -3.35
C PRO A 444 -31.50 7.45 -4.48
N ARG A 445 -31.15 8.05 -5.63
CA ARG A 445 -30.50 7.36 -6.75
C ARG A 445 -29.03 7.06 -6.47
N LEU A 446 -28.37 7.92 -5.69
CA LEU A 446 -26.92 7.83 -5.47
C LEU A 446 -26.57 6.70 -4.50
N PRO A 447 -25.34 6.16 -4.49
CA PRO A 447 -24.93 5.13 -3.54
C PRO A 447 -24.79 5.59 -2.08
N LEU A 448 -24.54 6.89 -1.87
CA LEU A 448 -24.46 7.58 -0.58
C LEU A 448 -24.78 9.07 -0.79
N ASP A 449 -25.49 9.67 0.17
CA ASP A 449 -25.81 11.10 0.28
C ASP A 449 -25.72 11.52 1.76
N GLU A 450 -25.82 12.81 2.01
CA GLU A 450 -25.72 13.40 3.35
C GLU A 450 -26.79 12.88 4.31
N LYS A 451 -28.03 12.71 3.85
CA LYS A 451 -29.10 12.15 4.68
C LYS A 451 -28.78 10.74 5.18
N ARG A 452 -28.22 9.88 4.31
CA ARG A 452 -27.83 8.51 4.68
C ARG A 452 -26.54 8.48 5.48
N PHE A 453 -25.66 9.46 5.31
CA PHE A 453 -24.45 9.59 6.11
C PHE A 453 -24.71 10.19 7.49
N GLY A 454 -25.70 11.08 7.61
CA GLY A 454 -26.13 11.72 8.85
C GLY A 454 -25.69 13.19 9.02
N THR A 455 -25.23 13.86 7.96
CA THR A 455 -24.84 15.28 7.97
C THR A 455 -26.04 16.22 7.74
N ASP A 456 -25.84 17.52 7.98
CA ASP A 456 -26.85 18.57 7.75
C ASP A 456 -26.58 19.25 6.41
N PRO A 457 -27.45 19.08 5.40
CA PRO A 457 -27.18 19.57 4.05
C PRO A 457 -27.09 21.08 3.90
N ARG A 458 -27.42 21.83 4.94
CA ARG A 458 -27.31 23.30 4.93
C ARG A 458 -26.02 23.80 5.55
N ARG A 459 -25.12 22.90 5.95
CA ARG A 459 -23.91 23.22 6.69
C ARG A 459 -22.74 22.46 6.07
N PRO A 460 -21.76 23.15 5.46
CA PRO A 460 -20.68 22.50 4.73
C PRO A 460 -19.70 21.73 5.64
N MET A 461 -19.90 21.81 6.96
CA MET A 461 -19.15 21.16 8.03
C MET A 461 -20.12 20.88 9.18
N SER A 462 -20.70 19.69 9.20
CA SER A 462 -21.65 19.26 10.22
C SER A 462 -21.01 19.18 11.61
N ASP A 463 -19.76 18.72 11.68
CA ASP A 463 -18.94 18.66 12.91
C ASP A 463 -18.30 20.01 13.28
N GLY A 464 -18.38 21.01 12.39
CA GLY A 464 -17.82 22.34 12.57
C GLY A 464 -16.31 22.49 12.28
N GLN A 465 -15.64 21.45 11.80
CA GLN A 465 -14.20 21.47 11.49
C GLN A 465 -13.87 20.94 10.09
N LEU A 466 -14.33 19.72 9.76
CA LEU A 466 -14.03 19.08 8.50
C LEU A 466 -15.24 19.16 7.58
N ASN A 467 -14.98 19.39 6.30
CA ASN A 467 -16.02 19.41 5.29
C ASN A 467 -16.69 18.03 5.15
N ASP A 468 -18.01 17.97 4.93
CA ASP A 468 -18.78 16.72 5.04
C ASP A 468 -18.39 15.71 3.94
N LEU A 469 -18.10 16.15 2.71
CA LEU A 469 -17.51 15.29 1.69
C LEU A 469 -16.17 14.69 2.16
N ARG A 470 -15.26 15.54 2.69
CA ARG A 470 -13.97 15.07 3.21
C ARG A 470 -14.13 14.11 4.38
N LYS A 471 -15.13 14.34 5.24
CA LYS A 471 -15.49 13.47 6.34
C LYS A 471 -15.88 12.08 5.85
N ALA A 472 -16.78 11.99 4.88
CA ALA A 472 -17.18 10.71 4.29
C ALA A 472 -16.01 9.97 3.61
N MET A 473 -15.05 10.72 3.05
CA MET A 473 -13.87 10.18 2.40
C MET A 473 -12.76 9.72 3.36
N LEU A 474 -12.87 9.96 4.67
CA LEU A 474 -11.92 9.38 5.65
C LEU A 474 -11.89 7.84 5.56
N SER A 475 -13.01 7.23 5.19
CA SER A 475 -13.14 5.81 4.90
C SER A 475 -13.04 5.52 3.41
N THR A 476 -12.47 4.38 3.04
CA THR A 476 -12.52 3.80 1.69
C THR A 476 -13.87 3.15 1.38
N TRP A 477 -14.68 2.88 2.42
CA TRP A 477 -15.93 2.14 2.34
C TRP A 477 -15.78 0.69 1.85
N ALA A 478 -14.56 0.13 1.94
CA ALA A 478 -14.32 -1.28 1.69
C ALA A 478 -15.06 -2.15 2.73
N PRO A 479 -15.85 -3.15 2.30
CA PRO A 479 -16.79 -3.81 3.20
C PRO A 479 -16.14 -4.83 4.14
N ALA A 480 -15.14 -5.59 3.66
CA ALA A 480 -14.47 -6.69 4.37
C ALA A 480 -13.27 -7.19 3.53
N PRO A 481 -12.39 -8.05 4.08
CA PRO A 481 -11.45 -8.83 3.28
C PRO A 481 -12.15 -9.67 2.21
N LEU A 482 -11.40 -9.98 1.14
CA LEU A 482 -11.83 -10.84 0.03
C LEU A 482 -12.29 -12.19 0.58
N GLN A 483 -13.56 -12.51 0.34
CA GLN A 483 -14.16 -13.77 0.78
C GLN A 483 -15.43 -14.10 -0.02
N PHE A 484 -15.89 -15.33 0.08
CA PHE A 484 -17.07 -15.78 -0.66
C PHE A 484 -18.33 -14.98 -0.30
N THR A 485 -19.01 -14.43 -1.32
CA THR A 485 -20.16 -13.53 -1.16
C THR A 485 -21.25 -14.01 -0.21
N PHE A 486 -21.59 -15.30 -0.22
CA PHE A 486 -22.69 -15.82 0.60
C PHE A 486 -22.29 -16.14 2.04
N ASN A 487 -20.98 -16.16 2.34
CA ASN A 487 -20.48 -16.33 3.71
C ASN A 487 -20.12 -14.99 4.36
N LYS A 488 -20.11 -13.89 3.60
CA LYS A 488 -19.74 -12.58 4.11
C LYS A 488 -20.59 -12.17 5.31
N PRO A 489 -19.97 -11.62 6.37
CA PRO A 489 -20.70 -10.95 7.44
C PRO A 489 -21.31 -9.63 6.93
N PRO A 490 -22.14 -8.95 7.75
CA PRO A 490 -22.53 -7.57 7.48
C PRO A 490 -21.32 -6.67 7.20
N SER A 491 -21.54 -5.59 6.44
CA SER A 491 -20.48 -4.63 6.08
C SER A 491 -19.71 -4.16 7.32
N GLN A 492 -18.38 -4.17 7.23
CA GLN A 492 -17.45 -3.80 8.30
C GLN A 492 -16.69 -2.50 8.02
N ALA A 493 -17.04 -1.82 6.93
CA ALA A 493 -16.48 -0.52 6.56
C ALA A 493 -16.44 0.41 7.78
N TYR A 494 -15.29 1.01 8.02
CA TYR A 494 -15.16 2.06 9.03
C TYR A 494 -16.05 3.22 8.61
N THR A 495 -16.93 3.67 9.51
CA THR A 495 -17.85 4.78 9.24
C THR A 495 -17.43 5.95 10.11
N PRO A 496 -16.94 7.05 9.54
CA PRO A 496 -16.60 8.26 10.29
C PRO A 496 -17.82 8.80 11.05
N ASP A 497 -17.62 9.44 12.21
CA ASP A 497 -18.73 10.09 12.94
C ASP A 497 -19.01 11.46 12.29
N PRO A 498 -20.10 11.63 11.52
CA PRO A 498 -20.35 12.84 10.75
C PRO A 498 -20.51 14.11 11.58
N ARG A 499 -20.73 13.99 12.90
CA ARG A 499 -21.09 15.12 13.78
C ARG A 499 -20.08 15.36 14.88
N HIS A 500 -18.99 14.60 14.91
CA HIS A 500 -17.96 14.75 15.91
C HIS A 500 -16.62 15.08 15.24
N PRO A 501 -15.89 16.13 15.65
CA PRO A 501 -14.66 16.56 14.97
C PRO A 501 -13.47 15.58 15.10
N ASP A 502 -13.61 14.57 15.93
CA ASP A 502 -12.64 13.49 16.21
C ASP A 502 -13.43 12.17 16.13
N SER A 503 -13.38 11.51 14.97
CA SER A 503 -14.26 10.40 14.62
C SER A 503 -14.05 9.15 15.47
N ASP A 504 -12.81 8.89 15.90
CA ASP A 504 -12.45 7.70 16.68
C ASP A 504 -12.23 7.98 18.18
N ARG A 505 -12.19 9.26 18.57
CA ARG A 505 -12.10 9.76 19.95
C ARG A 505 -10.74 9.53 20.59
N ASP A 506 -9.68 9.54 19.80
CA ASP A 506 -8.30 9.39 20.29
C ASP A 506 -7.72 10.70 20.87
N GLY A 507 -8.41 11.82 20.68
CA GLY A 507 -8.04 13.15 21.16
C GLY A 507 -7.41 14.05 20.09
N LEU A 508 -7.24 13.59 18.86
CA LEU A 508 -6.82 14.37 17.70
C LEU A 508 -8.02 14.63 16.76
N PRO A 509 -8.27 15.89 16.37
CA PRO A 509 -9.29 16.16 15.36
C PRO A 509 -8.93 15.57 13.99
N ASP A 510 -9.94 15.11 13.24
CA ASP A 510 -9.79 14.41 11.97
C ASP A 510 -8.97 15.19 10.92
N GLY A 511 -9.02 16.52 10.98
CA GLY A 511 -8.27 17.39 10.05
C GLY A 511 -6.75 17.35 10.23
N ILE A 512 -6.26 16.84 11.36
CA ILE A 512 -4.82 16.73 11.67
C ILE A 512 -4.39 15.32 12.06
N ASP A 513 -5.34 14.45 12.42
CA ASP A 513 -5.07 13.07 12.75
C ASP A 513 -4.66 12.28 11.50
N PRO A 514 -3.45 11.68 11.46
CA PRO A 514 -3.06 10.82 10.34
C PRO A 514 -3.94 9.58 10.15
N TYR A 515 -4.70 9.16 11.17
CA TYR A 515 -5.52 7.95 11.19
C TYR A 515 -6.87 8.14 11.88
N PRO A 516 -7.76 9.00 11.36
CA PRO A 516 -8.98 9.47 12.04
C PRO A 516 -10.08 8.41 12.22
N LEU A 517 -9.80 7.14 11.96
CA LEU A 517 -10.72 6.02 12.11
C LEU A 517 -10.18 4.94 13.03
N TYR A 518 -8.99 5.15 13.59
CA TYR A 518 -8.20 4.17 14.31
C TYR A 518 -7.76 4.78 15.65
N PRO A 519 -8.44 4.46 16.77
CA PRO A 519 -8.22 5.13 18.05
C PRO A 519 -6.91 4.74 18.76
N TRP A 520 -5.95 4.18 18.02
CA TRP A 520 -4.70 3.66 18.52
C TRP A 520 -3.56 4.59 18.14
N GLN A 521 -2.66 4.83 19.08
CA GLN A 521 -1.48 5.63 18.79
C GLN A 521 -0.60 4.91 17.75
N PRO A 522 -0.18 5.60 16.67
CA PRO A 522 0.58 4.99 15.58
C PRO A 522 2.06 4.85 15.98
N PHE A 523 2.35 4.10 17.04
CA PHE A 523 3.69 3.92 17.58
C PHE A 523 4.07 2.46 17.75
N VAL A 524 5.29 2.13 17.34
CA VAL A 524 5.96 0.89 17.72
C VAL A 524 6.77 1.17 18.98
N TRP A 525 6.39 0.54 20.09
CA TRP A 525 6.95 0.83 21.41
C TRP A 525 8.36 0.24 21.59
N PHE A 526 9.25 0.92 22.31
CA PHE A 526 10.56 0.35 22.61
C PHE A 526 10.45 -0.69 23.73
N MET A 527 10.66 -1.96 23.41
CA MET A 527 10.65 -3.09 24.35
C MET A 527 11.28 -4.32 23.68
N ARG A 528 12.12 -5.04 24.42
CA ARG A 528 12.53 -6.40 24.05
C ARG A 528 11.48 -7.40 24.53
N ALA A 529 10.91 -8.16 23.60
CA ALA A 529 9.96 -9.22 23.90
C ALA A 529 10.62 -10.62 23.83
N THR A 530 10.16 -11.53 24.68
CA THR A 530 10.52 -12.94 24.66
C THR A 530 9.45 -13.71 23.89
N ILE A 531 9.84 -14.48 22.86
CA ILE A 531 8.89 -15.26 22.05
C ILE A 531 8.61 -16.62 22.73
N ASP A 532 7.72 -16.65 23.72
CA ASP A 532 7.44 -17.82 24.56
C ASP A 532 5.95 -18.21 24.66
N GLY A 533 5.07 -17.37 24.12
CA GLY A 533 3.62 -17.50 24.09
C GLY A 533 2.94 -17.07 25.40
N VAL A 534 3.54 -16.15 26.16
CA VAL A 534 3.04 -15.59 27.42
C VAL A 534 2.80 -14.09 27.26
N ASP A 535 1.79 -13.53 27.94
CA ASP A 535 1.36 -12.14 27.74
C ASP A 535 1.79 -11.14 28.84
N GLU A 536 2.49 -11.59 29.88
CA GLU A 536 2.82 -10.76 31.06
C GLU A 536 3.63 -9.52 30.69
N GLU A 537 4.68 -9.66 29.86
CA GLU A 537 5.53 -8.53 29.44
C GLU A 537 4.79 -7.50 28.56
N TRP A 538 3.77 -7.93 27.81
CA TRP A 538 2.97 -7.08 26.94
C TRP A 538 1.95 -6.21 27.66
N THR A 539 1.81 -6.35 28.99
CA THR A 539 0.82 -5.58 29.78
C THR A 539 1.08 -4.07 29.76
N THR A 540 2.33 -3.65 29.59
CA THR A 540 2.74 -2.24 29.54
C THR A 540 2.69 -1.62 28.15
N VAL A 541 2.59 -2.44 27.10
CA VAL A 541 2.50 -2.00 25.70
C VAL A 541 1.03 -1.70 25.36
N PRO A 542 0.69 -0.47 24.94
CA PRO A 542 -0.66 -0.15 24.47
C PRO A 542 -1.09 -0.96 23.22
N PRO A 543 -2.40 -1.19 23.03
CA PRO A 543 -2.93 -1.72 21.79
C PRO A 543 -2.58 -0.85 20.58
N THR A 544 -2.16 -1.49 19.50
CA THR A 544 -2.06 -0.89 18.16
C THR A 544 -3.30 -1.23 17.32
N GLY A 545 -4.07 -2.23 17.74
CA GLY A 545 -5.35 -2.59 17.15
C GLY A 545 -6.16 -3.46 18.10
N GLU A 546 -7.45 -3.17 18.30
CA GLU A 546 -8.34 -4.02 19.08
C GLU A 546 -9.75 -3.98 18.52
N ARG A 547 -10.32 -5.14 18.17
CA ARG A 547 -11.69 -5.20 17.65
C ARG A 547 -12.39 -6.49 18.04
N ALA A 548 -13.67 -6.37 18.38
CA ALA A 548 -14.58 -7.49 18.59
C ALA A 548 -15.55 -7.54 17.40
N PHE A 549 -15.65 -8.71 16.77
CA PHE A 549 -16.50 -8.95 15.63
C PHE A 549 -17.67 -9.83 16.05
N SER A 550 -18.91 -9.38 15.80
CA SER A 550 -20.12 -10.15 16.12
C SER A 550 -20.86 -10.57 14.85
N HIS A 551 -21.55 -11.70 14.93
CA HIS A 551 -22.32 -12.27 13.81
C HIS A 551 -23.75 -11.74 13.72
N SER A 552 -24.21 -11.02 14.75
CA SER A 552 -25.56 -10.48 14.83
C SER A 552 -25.52 -8.95 14.82
N PRO A 553 -26.30 -8.28 13.97
CA PRO A 553 -26.50 -6.83 14.02
C PRO A 553 -27.06 -6.34 15.37
N ARG A 554 -27.56 -7.24 16.24
CA ARG A 554 -28.20 -6.93 17.53
C ARG A 554 -27.30 -7.16 18.76
N GLY A 555 -25.98 -7.32 18.59
CA GLY A 555 -25.01 -7.17 19.69
C GLY A 555 -25.17 -8.14 20.86
N GLY A 556 -25.31 -9.44 20.60
CA GLY A 556 -25.16 -10.47 21.66
C GLY A 556 -23.68 -10.83 21.87
N GLU A 557 -23.20 -10.80 23.10
CA GLU A 557 -21.78 -10.97 23.49
C GLU A 557 -21.19 -12.38 23.25
N GLU A 558 -21.98 -13.40 22.95
CA GLU A 558 -21.52 -14.79 23.15
C GLU A 558 -20.91 -15.52 21.95
N GLN A 559 -20.90 -14.96 20.74
CA GLN A 559 -20.48 -15.72 19.54
C GLN A 559 -19.40 -15.07 18.66
N GLY A 560 -18.71 -14.01 19.08
CA GLY A 560 -17.76 -13.29 18.22
C GLY A 560 -16.29 -13.76 18.23
N VAL A 561 -15.51 -13.24 17.28
CA VAL A 561 -14.03 -13.25 17.34
C VAL A 561 -13.56 -11.90 17.87
N LYS A 562 -12.69 -11.90 18.88
CA LYS A 562 -12.02 -10.69 19.38
C LYS A 562 -10.53 -10.79 19.11
N VAL A 563 -9.96 -9.76 18.51
CA VAL A 563 -8.53 -9.65 18.24
C VAL A 563 -7.97 -8.42 18.95
N LEU A 564 -6.86 -8.62 19.64
CA LEU A 564 -5.99 -7.57 20.17
C LEU A 564 -4.62 -7.73 19.51
N PHE A 565 -4.08 -6.65 18.96
CA PHE A 565 -2.76 -6.54 18.37
C PHE A 565 -1.93 -5.49 19.11
N LYS A 566 -0.69 -5.83 19.40
CA LYS A 566 0.34 -4.95 19.96
C LYS A 566 1.63 -5.17 19.21
N HIS A 567 2.49 -4.16 19.20
CA HIS A 567 3.84 -4.32 18.68
C HIS A 567 4.87 -3.50 19.44
N ALA A 568 6.10 -3.94 19.34
CA ALA A 568 7.25 -3.31 19.94
C ALA A 568 8.48 -3.50 19.04
N HIS A 569 9.56 -2.83 19.37
CA HIS A 569 10.86 -3.01 18.75
C HIS A 569 11.97 -2.79 19.76
N ASP A 570 13.13 -3.34 19.47
CA ASP A 570 14.39 -2.92 20.03
C ASP A 570 15.46 -2.89 18.93
N ASP A 571 16.73 -2.80 19.31
CA ASP A 571 17.84 -2.83 18.35
C ASP A 571 17.99 -4.20 17.66
N ASP A 572 17.32 -5.24 18.17
CA ASP A 572 17.52 -6.62 17.78
C ASP A 572 16.42 -7.14 16.84
N ALA A 573 15.17 -6.75 17.09
CA ALA A 573 14.03 -7.19 16.32
C ALA A 573 12.80 -6.29 16.45
N TYR A 574 11.91 -6.44 15.49
CA TYR A 574 10.52 -6.02 15.59
C TYR A 574 9.73 -7.16 16.21
N TYR A 575 8.87 -6.86 17.17
CA TYR A 575 8.05 -7.84 17.88
C TYR A 575 6.57 -7.53 17.67
N GLY A 576 5.78 -8.56 17.45
CA GLY A 576 4.32 -8.44 17.42
C GLY A 576 3.64 -9.47 18.29
N TYR A 577 2.50 -9.07 18.84
CA TYR A 577 1.70 -9.86 19.75
C TYR A 577 0.24 -9.81 19.34
N PHE A 578 -0.39 -10.98 19.28
CA PHE A 578 -1.83 -11.12 19.15
C PHE A 578 -2.43 -11.89 20.32
N ARG A 579 -3.57 -11.41 20.83
CA ARG A 579 -4.50 -12.22 21.61
C ARG A 579 -5.80 -12.35 20.85
N ILE A 580 -6.11 -13.58 20.42
CA ILE A 580 -7.34 -13.87 19.66
C ILE A 580 -8.26 -14.74 20.52
N ARG A 581 -9.48 -14.29 20.79
CA ARG A 581 -10.50 -15.03 21.55
C ARG A 581 -11.70 -15.33 20.66
N GLY A 582 -12.27 -16.52 20.81
CA GLY A 582 -13.40 -16.98 20.01
C GLY A 582 -13.01 -18.03 18.97
N ASP A 583 -13.96 -18.41 18.13
CA ASP A 583 -13.76 -19.42 17.10
C ASP A 583 -13.11 -18.80 15.85
N TRP A 584 -11.80 -18.90 15.73
CA TRP A 584 -11.02 -18.36 14.61
C TRP A 584 -10.26 -19.47 13.87
N SER A 585 -10.10 -19.33 12.56
CA SER A 585 -9.45 -20.32 11.69
C SER A 585 -8.16 -19.82 11.04
N ARG A 586 -8.07 -18.51 10.77
CA ARG A 586 -6.91 -17.91 10.08
C ARG A 586 -6.68 -16.47 10.51
N LEU A 587 -5.40 -16.09 10.64
CA LEU A 587 -4.92 -14.72 10.74
C LEU A 587 -4.04 -14.44 9.52
N TYR A 588 -4.18 -13.30 8.87
CA TYR A 588 -3.34 -12.81 7.78
C TYR A 588 -2.70 -11.49 8.22
N VAL A 589 -1.38 -11.41 8.08
CA VAL A 589 -0.60 -10.23 8.46
C VAL A 589 0.29 -9.84 7.30
N VAL A 590 0.25 -8.57 6.93
CA VAL A 590 1.19 -7.96 5.98
C VAL A 590 1.81 -6.74 6.65
N LEU A 591 3.14 -6.67 6.55
CA LEU A 591 3.95 -5.62 7.11
C LEU A 591 4.78 -4.97 6.01
N ASP A 592 4.71 -3.65 5.92
CA ASP A 592 5.58 -2.83 5.07
C ASP A 592 6.66 -2.19 5.94
N GLY A 593 7.84 -2.79 5.94
CA GLY A 593 8.94 -2.34 6.78
C GLY A 593 9.60 -1.06 6.26
N GLU A 594 9.45 -0.68 4.99
CA GLU A 594 10.19 0.43 4.37
C GLU A 594 9.32 1.70 4.19
N GLY A 595 8.02 1.63 4.47
CA GLY A 595 7.13 2.77 4.32
C GLY A 595 6.76 3.08 2.86
N LYS A 596 6.94 2.11 1.94
CA LYS A 596 6.84 2.31 0.49
C LYS A 596 5.61 1.68 -0.16
N GLY A 597 4.75 1.03 0.62
CA GLY A 597 3.61 0.24 0.18
C GLY A 597 3.97 -1.21 -0.15
N VAL A 598 2.97 -2.09 -0.12
CA VAL A 598 3.17 -3.55 -0.24
C VAL A 598 3.69 -3.97 -1.62
N PHE A 599 3.36 -3.23 -2.67
CA PHE A 599 3.79 -3.57 -4.04
C PHE A 599 5.15 -3.00 -4.42
N SER A 600 5.79 -2.25 -3.53
CA SER A 600 7.22 -1.95 -3.70
C SER A 600 8.06 -3.23 -3.66
N GLY A 601 7.61 -4.26 -2.92
CA GLY A 601 8.33 -5.51 -2.67
C GLY A 601 9.58 -5.36 -1.79
N GLU A 602 10.06 -4.13 -1.62
CA GLU A 602 11.19 -3.77 -0.77
C GLU A 602 10.77 -3.81 0.69
N GLY A 603 11.34 -4.73 1.47
CA GLY A 603 11.06 -4.83 2.90
C GLY A 603 9.61 -5.15 3.25
N VAL A 604 8.87 -5.83 2.37
CA VAL A 604 7.53 -6.35 2.70
C VAL A 604 7.67 -7.75 3.29
N VAL A 605 6.97 -7.99 4.40
CA VAL A 605 6.87 -9.28 5.07
C VAL A 605 5.40 -9.66 5.17
N GLY A 606 5.07 -10.90 4.79
CA GLY A 606 3.70 -11.39 4.85
C GLY A 606 3.63 -12.84 5.31
N PHE A 607 2.70 -13.12 6.22
CA PHE A 607 2.47 -14.46 6.75
C PHE A 607 1.03 -14.67 7.17
N GLU A 608 0.64 -15.94 7.22
CA GLU A 608 -0.63 -16.42 7.75
C GLU A 608 -0.40 -17.29 8.96
N ILE A 609 -1.33 -17.28 9.89
CA ILE A 609 -1.39 -18.24 10.98
C ILE A 609 -2.71 -19.01 10.88
N ILE A 610 -2.63 -20.33 10.78
CA ILE A 610 -3.77 -21.23 10.65
C ILE A 610 -4.04 -21.91 11.98
N ASN A 611 -5.26 -21.79 12.49
CA ASN A 611 -5.69 -22.41 13.74
C ASN A 611 -6.38 -23.76 13.46
N GLY A 612 -5.58 -24.82 13.28
CA GLY A 612 -6.06 -26.19 13.09
C GLY A 612 -5.94 -27.04 14.37
N ALA A 613 -5.72 -28.35 14.23
CA ALA A 613 -5.37 -29.20 15.37
C ALA A 613 -4.10 -28.68 16.08
N GLN A 614 -3.12 -28.27 15.28
CA GLN A 614 -1.98 -27.46 15.67
C GLN A 614 -2.11 -26.06 15.06
N VAL A 615 -1.53 -25.07 15.72
CA VAL A 615 -1.39 -23.73 15.15
C VAL A 615 -0.15 -23.76 14.25
N GLU A 616 -0.26 -23.23 13.03
CA GLU A 616 0.81 -23.23 12.04
C GLU A 616 1.01 -21.83 11.46
N LEU A 617 2.26 -21.41 11.24
CA LEU A 617 2.60 -20.20 10.48
C LEU A 617 2.99 -20.57 9.05
N ARG A 618 2.50 -19.82 8.07
CA ARG A 618 2.79 -20.00 6.64
C ARG A 618 3.18 -18.66 6.01
N PRO A 619 4.41 -18.48 5.51
CA PRO A 619 4.77 -17.29 4.75
C PRO A 619 3.87 -17.14 3.51
N THR A 620 3.51 -15.90 3.16
CA THR A 620 2.78 -15.60 1.92
C THR A 620 3.75 -15.41 0.76
N GLY A 621 3.26 -14.98 -0.41
CA GLY A 621 4.11 -14.67 -1.57
C GLY A 621 5.17 -13.59 -1.30
N TRP A 622 4.99 -12.77 -0.26
CA TRP A 622 5.97 -11.76 0.17
C TRP A 622 7.15 -12.36 0.95
N GLY A 623 6.96 -13.54 1.56
CA GLY A 623 7.92 -14.19 2.44
C GLY A 623 7.97 -13.59 3.85
N ALA A 624 8.59 -14.32 4.77
CA ALA A 624 8.84 -13.90 6.15
C ALA A 624 10.20 -14.42 6.63
N PRO A 625 11.32 -13.98 6.04
CA PRO A 625 12.63 -14.54 6.33
C PRO A 625 13.09 -14.17 7.75
N GLY A 626 13.70 -15.13 8.45
CA GLY A 626 14.15 -14.96 9.84
C GLY A 626 13.05 -14.88 10.89
N ILE A 627 11.77 -15.03 10.54
CA ILE A 627 10.67 -14.93 11.52
C ILE A 627 10.77 -16.01 12.60
N GLN A 628 10.72 -15.61 13.86
CA GLN A 628 10.53 -16.51 14.99
C GLN A 628 9.13 -16.29 15.53
N TRP A 629 8.46 -17.35 15.98
CA TRP A 629 7.09 -17.22 16.48
C TRP A 629 6.72 -18.33 17.46
N LYS A 630 5.73 -18.06 18.29
CA LYS A 630 5.14 -19.01 19.23
C LYS A 630 3.65 -18.75 19.36
N ALA A 631 2.87 -19.81 19.55
CA ALA A 631 1.46 -19.71 19.89
C ALA A 631 1.10 -20.62 21.06
N THR A 632 0.26 -20.11 21.97
CA THR A 632 -0.21 -20.82 23.16
C THR A 632 -1.72 -20.64 23.33
N ARG A 633 -2.45 -21.76 23.43
CA ARG A 633 -3.88 -21.75 23.75
C ARG A 633 -4.08 -21.64 25.25
N GLN A 634 -4.90 -20.69 25.66
CA GLN A 634 -5.18 -20.37 27.05
C GLN A 634 -6.48 -21.04 27.54
N ARG A 635 -6.62 -21.15 28.86
CA ARG A 635 -7.82 -21.75 29.50
C ARG A 635 -9.09 -20.95 29.24
N ASP A 636 -8.98 -19.64 29.00
CA ASP A 636 -10.09 -18.73 28.71
C ASP A 636 -10.56 -18.78 27.24
N ARG A 637 -10.04 -19.73 26.47
CA ARG A 637 -10.24 -19.91 25.02
C ARG A 637 -9.63 -18.80 24.16
N SER A 638 -8.68 -18.04 24.69
CA SER A 638 -7.81 -17.20 23.87
C SER A 638 -6.63 -17.99 23.31
N THR A 639 -6.09 -17.54 22.18
CA THR A 639 -4.78 -17.95 21.66
C THR A 639 -3.87 -16.75 21.70
N ILE A 640 -2.76 -16.89 22.42
CA ILE A 640 -1.66 -15.92 22.41
C ILE A 640 -0.75 -16.29 21.27
N ILE A 641 -0.32 -15.31 20.50
CA ILE A 641 0.62 -15.47 19.40
C ILE A 641 1.65 -14.36 19.54
N GLU A 642 2.93 -14.74 19.52
CA GLU A 642 4.04 -13.81 19.48
C GLU A 642 4.91 -14.11 18.29
N PHE A 643 5.49 -13.08 17.69
CA PHE A 643 6.49 -13.23 16.65
C PHE A 643 7.56 -12.14 16.74
N SER A 644 8.75 -12.45 16.24
CA SER A 644 9.83 -11.49 16.02
C SER A 644 10.34 -11.55 14.59
N ILE A 645 10.69 -10.38 14.05
CA ILE A 645 11.38 -10.21 12.76
C ILE A 645 12.71 -9.54 13.06
N PRO A 646 13.86 -10.17 12.75
CA PRO A 646 15.15 -9.63 13.13
C PRO A 646 15.45 -8.29 12.44
N ASN A 647 16.18 -7.44 13.14
CA ASN A 647 16.81 -6.24 12.58
C ASN A 647 18.11 -6.68 11.87
N GLY A 648 18.09 -6.73 10.54
CA GLY A 648 19.17 -7.29 9.72
C GLY A 648 19.20 -8.83 9.68
N GLY A 649 20.34 -9.40 9.29
CA GLY A 649 20.51 -10.86 9.16
C GLY A 649 19.71 -11.44 7.99
N GLU A 650 18.84 -12.41 8.27
CA GLU A 650 17.94 -13.00 7.26
C GLU A 650 16.79 -12.07 6.86
N SER A 651 16.43 -11.12 7.72
CA SER A 651 15.38 -10.13 7.43
C SER A 651 15.85 -9.09 6.43
N LYS A 652 14.91 -8.59 5.63
CA LYS A 652 15.14 -7.45 4.72
C LYS A 652 15.12 -6.11 5.45
N TRP A 653 14.66 -6.08 6.70
CA TRP A 653 14.50 -4.85 7.47
C TRP A 653 15.79 -4.51 8.19
N TYR A 654 16.11 -3.22 8.26
CA TYR A 654 17.24 -2.74 9.03
C TYR A 654 16.97 -1.34 9.58
N TRP A 655 17.08 -1.13 10.88
CA TRP A 655 16.89 0.18 11.49
C TRP A 655 17.90 0.43 12.58
N TRP A 656 17.92 1.68 13.01
CA TRP A 656 18.74 2.14 14.10
C TRP A 656 17.88 3.02 14.99
N ARG A 657 17.74 2.63 16.26
CA ARG A 657 16.89 3.32 17.23
C ARG A 657 15.45 3.46 16.72
N GLY A 658 14.82 4.63 16.87
CA GLY A 658 13.46 4.89 16.45
C GLY A 658 13.35 5.58 15.08
N GLY A 659 12.19 6.17 14.83
CA GLY A 659 11.90 7.01 13.67
C GLY A 659 11.45 6.25 12.40
N ARG A 660 11.79 4.96 12.26
CA ARG A 660 11.33 4.15 11.13
C ARG A 660 9.83 3.89 11.21
N GLU A 661 9.14 3.95 10.08
CA GLU A 661 7.71 3.66 9.98
C GLU A 661 7.48 2.23 9.48
N ILE A 662 6.56 1.51 10.13
CA ILE A 662 6.16 0.16 9.76
C ILE A 662 4.66 0.18 9.45
N GLY A 663 4.29 -0.14 8.22
CA GLY A 663 2.90 -0.32 7.80
C GLY A 663 2.39 -1.68 8.26
N VAL A 664 1.17 -1.74 8.80
CA VAL A 664 0.55 -2.98 9.27
C VAL A 664 -0.84 -3.13 8.67
N ALA A 665 -1.12 -4.29 8.07
CA ALA A 665 -2.47 -4.76 7.74
C ALA A 665 -2.73 -6.10 8.44
N VAL A 666 -3.90 -6.24 9.07
CA VAL A 666 -4.29 -7.45 9.81
C VAL A 666 -5.73 -7.83 9.50
N ASP A 667 -5.90 -9.05 9.00
CA ASP A 667 -7.20 -9.66 8.75
C ASP A 667 -7.33 -11.01 9.48
N VAL A 668 -8.53 -11.34 9.94
CA VAL A 668 -8.84 -12.57 10.67
C VAL A 668 -10.06 -13.25 10.07
N TRP A 669 -10.07 -14.57 10.02
CA TRP A 669 -11.22 -15.37 9.62
C TRP A 669 -11.69 -16.23 10.78
N ASP A 670 -13.01 -16.29 10.95
CA ASP A 670 -13.62 -17.14 11.98
C ASP A 670 -13.66 -18.62 11.57
N GLY A 671 -14.14 -19.50 12.45
CA GLY A 671 -14.31 -20.93 12.17
C GLY A 671 -15.29 -21.25 11.02
N GLN A 672 -16.12 -20.28 10.61
CA GLN A 672 -17.01 -20.38 9.45
C GLN A 672 -16.41 -19.75 8.18
N HIS A 673 -15.12 -19.38 8.23
CA HIS A 673 -14.39 -18.71 7.15
C HIS A 673 -14.97 -17.35 6.75
N ARG A 674 -15.56 -16.63 7.70
CA ARG A 674 -15.96 -15.23 7.53
C ARG A 674 -14.79 -14.35 7.88
N GLY A 675 -14.40 -13.48 6.95
CA GLY A 675 -13.25 -12.60 7.07
C GLY A 675 -13.59 -11.25 7.71
N TYR A 676 -12.66 -10.73 8.50
CA TYR A 676 -12.75 -9.48 9.25
C TYR A 676 -11.42 -8.73 9.22
N SER A 677 -11.45 -7.42 9.34
CA SER A 677 -10.23 -6.58 9.37
C SER A 677 -10.13 -5.77 10.65
N ILE A 678 -8.93 -5.72 11.25
CA ILE A 678 -8.66 -4.81 12.37
C ILE A 678 -8.66 -3.37 11.88
N TYR A 679 -8.08 -3.08 10.73
CA TYR A 679 -8.15 -1.76 10.07
C TYR A 679 -9.14 -1.83 8.90
N GLU A 680 -9.21 -0.80 8.06
CA GLU A 680 -9.87 -1.01 6.76
C GLU A 680 -9.19 -2.14 5.98
N PRO A 681 -9.95 -2.99 5.27
CA PRO A 681 -9.40 -4.16 4.56
C PRO A 681 -8.21 -3.80 3.68
N TYR A 682 -7.08 -4.46 3.94
CA TYR A 682 -5.79 -4.26 3.26
C TYR A 682 -5.18 -2.86 3.38
N ASN A 683 -5.77 -1.94 4.14
CA ASN A 683 -5.16 -0.64 4.41
C ASN A 683 -3.98 -0.80 5.36
N LEU A 684 -2.87 -0.12 5.05
CA LEU A 684 -1.70 -0.12 5.92
C LEU A 684 -1.84 0.98 6.98
N PHE A 685 -1.91 0.57 8.25
CA PHE A 685 -1.74 1.47 9.39
C PHE A 685 -0.24 1.64 9.66
N TYR A 686 0.36 2.77 9.27
CA TYR A 686 1.78 3.04 9.53
C TYR A 686 2.02 3.57 10.93
N CYS A 687 2.84 2.84 11.68
CA CYS A 687 3.26 3.19 13.02
C CYS A 687 4.75 3.54 13.03
N ARG A 688 5.13 4.58 13.78
CA ARG A 688 6.51 5.03 13.90
C ARG A 688 7.18 4.38 15.11
N MET A 689 8.38 3.84 14.92
CA MET A 689 9.22 3.34 16.00
C MET A 689 9.58 4.49 16.96
N LEU A 690 9.31 4.30 18.25
CA LEU A 690 9.70 5.26 19.26
C LEU A 690 11.19 5.15 19.56
N GLU A 691 11.81 6.30 19.86
CA GLU A 691 13.21 6.33 20.26
C GLU A 691 13.38 5.64 21.62
N PRO A 692 14.37 4.75 21.79
CA PRO A 692 14.70 4.20 23.11
C PRO A 692 14.99 5.31 24.11
N VAL A 693 14.40 5.22 25.31
CA VAL A 693 14.73 6.10 26.43
C VAL A 693 15.49 5.27 27.47
N GLY A 694 16.81 5.46 27.56
CA GLY A 694 17.70 4.75 28.49
C GLY A 694 18.74 3.85 27.82
N LEU A 695 19.73 3.39 28.59
CA LEU A 695 20.74 2.42 28.13
C LEU A 695 20.22 1.00 28.39
N LEU A 696 20.29 0.13 27.38
CA LEU A 696 20.10 -1.31 27.61
C LEU A 696 21.22 -1.85 28.51
N PRO A 697 20.92 -2.73 29.48
CA PRO A 697 21.97 -3.38 30.26
C PRO A 697 22.88 -4.18 29.32
N PRO A 698 24.20 -4.20 29.54
CA PRO A 698 25.11 -5.00 28.74
C PRO A 698 24.74 -6.49 28.83
N PRO A 699 24.84 -7.24 27.73
CA PRO A 699 24.67 -8.69 27.74
C PRO A 699 25.52 -9.37 28.83
N SER A 700 25.00 -10.44 29.43
CA SER A 700 25.65 -11.12 30.55
C SER A 700 26.96 -11.84 30.17
N ASN A 701 27.28 -11.95 28.89
CA ASN A 701 28.42 -12.66 28.31
C ASN A 701 29.60 -11.73 27.93
N ALA A 702 29.75 -10.58 28.58
CA ALA A 702 30.87 -9.67 28.31
C ALA A 702 32.23 -10.41 28.44
N PRO A 703 33.18 -10.19 27.51
CA PRO A 703 34.48 -10.85 27.58
C PRO A 703 35.27 -10.38 28.80
N ALA A 704 36.14 -11.25 29.31
CA ALA A 704 37.11 -10.88 30.33
C ALA A 704 38.26 -10.04 29.74
N GLU A 705 38.91 -9.26 30.60
CA GLU A 705 40.15 -8.57 30.22
C GLU A 705 41.23 -9.58 29.82
N LEU A 706 41.93 -9.31 28.71
CA LEU A 706 42.92 -10.21 28.13
C LEU A 706 44.17 -10.29 29.00
N ALA A 707 44.33 -11.43 29.68
CA ALA A 707 45.52 -11.75 30.45
C ALA A 707 46.71 -12.14 29.55
N THR A 708 47.94 -11.93 30.04
CA THR A 708 49.18 -12.23 29.33
C THR A 708 49.25 -13.69 28.89
N GLU A 709 48.79 -14.60 29.73
CA GLU A 709 48.84 -16.05 29.54
C GLU A 709 47.84 -16.53 28.47
N GLN A 710 46.84 -15.70 28.18
CA GLN A 710 45.78 -15.99 27.20
C GLN A 710 46.03 -15.29 25.86
N ALA A 711 47.00 -14.38 25.78
CA ALA A 711 47.32 -13.65 24.56
C ALA A 711 48.03 -14.58 23.55
N THR A 712 47.64 -14.50 22.28
CA THR A 712 48.39 -15.11 21.17
C THR A 712 49.80 -14.53 21.11
N ARG A 713 49.94 -13.23 21.38
CA ARG A 713 51.24 -12.57 21.51
C ARG A 713 51.15 -11.32 22.37
N VAL A 714 52.26 -11.01 23.03
CA VAL A 714 52.47 -9.78 23.79
C VAL A 714 53.63 -9.01 23.17
N PHE A 715 53.43 -7.72 22.96
CA PHE A 715 54.43 -6.80 22.46
C PHE A 715 54.75 -5.77 23.52
N THR A 716 56.04 -5.50 23.70
CA THR A 716 56.56 -4.37 24.47
C THR A 716 57.63 -3.66 23.64
N PRO A 717 58.03 -2.43 23.99
CA PRO A 717 59.11 -1.76 23.26
C PRO A 717 60.44 -2.53 23.26
N ALA A 718 60.67 -3.41 24.25
CA ALA A 718 61.82 -4.29 24.31
C ALA A 718 61.66 -5.56 23.43
N ASN A 719 60.43 -5.93 23.05
CA ASN A 719 60.12 -7.06 22.20
C ASN A 719 59.03 -6.71 21.16
N PRO A 720 59.36 -5.87 20.15
CA PRO A 720 58.40 -5.42 19.14
C PRO A 720 58.27 -6.40 17.96
N ASN A 721 59.02 -7.51 17.94
CA ASN A 721 59.05 -8.43 16.81
C ASN A 721 57.62 -8.84 16.41
N GLY A 722 57.25 -8.68 15.13
CA GLY A 722 55.91 -8.98 14.63
C GLY A 722 54.87 -7.86 14.75
N LEU A 723 55.24 -6.71 15.33
CA LEU A 723 54.46 -5.47 15.35
C LEU A 723 55.05 -4.48 14.34
N LYS A 724 54.25 -3.97 13.41
CA LYS A 724 54.66 -2.91 12.49
C LYS A 724 54.47 -1.56 13.16
N VAL A 725 55.56 -0.87 13.43
CA VAL A 725 55.57 0.45 14.07
C VAL A 725 55.55 1.52 12.97
N GLY A 726 54.51 2.34 12.96
CA GLY A 726 54.32 3.42 11.98
C GLY A 726 55.25 4.60 12.18
N ASP A 727 55.30 5.49 11.18
CA ASP A 727 56.18 6.65 11.19
C ASP A 727 55.86 7.61 12.36
N GLY A 728 56.89 8.14 12.99
CA GLY A 728 56.79 9.11 14.09
C GLY A 728 56.65 8.52 15.50
N TRP A 729 56.47 7.20 15.64
CA TRP A 729 56.57 6.53 16.94
C TRP A 729 58.03 6.41 17.39
N ARG A 730 58.30 6.70 18.67
CA ARG A 730 59.63 6.60 19.28
C ARG A 730 59.59 5.82 20.58
N VAL A 731 60.70 5.20 20.99
CA VAL A 731 60.77 4.47 22.26
C VAL A 731 61.37 5.36 23.33
N GLU A 732 60.62 5.67 24.38
CA GLU A 732 61.06 6.50 25.50
C GLU A 732 60.55 5.97 26.84
N GLY A 733 61.45 5.75 27.80
CA GLY A 733 61.08 5.33 29.16
C GLY A 733 60.30 4.01 29.20
N GLY A 734 60.62 3.06 28.31
CA GLY A 734 59.94 1.76 28.24
C GLY A 734 58.55 1.79 27.61
N ALA A 735 58.19 2.85 26.86
CA ALA A 735 56.95 2.98 26.11
C ALA A 735 57.19 3.36 24.65
N TRP A 736 56.28 3.01 23.75
CA TRP A 736 56.14 3.67 22.45
C TRP A 736 55.42 5.00 22.63
N VAL A 737 56.00 6.09 22.15
CA VAL A 737 55.51 7.45 22.33
C VAL A 737 55.20 8.07 20.98
N TYR A 738 54.02 8.69 20.87
CA TYR A 738 53.59 9.43 19.68
C TYR A 738 52.91 10.75 20.07
N GLU A 739 53.42 11.86 19.51
CA GLU A 739 52.94 13.22 19.82
C GLU A 739 52.47 13.99 18.58
N GLY A 740 52.40 13.34 17.41
CA GLY A 740 51.98 13.96 16.17
C GLY A 740 50.47 14.21 16.07
N HIS A 741 50.08 15.08 15.14
CA HIS A 741 48.68 15.30 14.78
C HIS A 741 48.16 14.22 13.81
N SER A 742 48.97 13.83 12.81
CA SER A 742 48.60 12.82 11.82
C SER A 742 48.37 11.45 12.45
N GLU A 743 47.55 10.61 11.83
CA GLU A 743 47.39 9.24 12.28
C GLU A 743 48.66 8.41 12.04
N SER A 744 49.04 7.60 13.03
CA SER A 744 50.12 6.61 12.92
C SER A 744 49.82 5.42 13.81
N MET A 745 50.29 4.22 13.44
CA MET A 745 49.80 2.98 14.05
C MET A 745 50.89 2.11 14.66
N LEU A 746 50.51 1.37 15.69
CA LEU A 746 51.15 0.10 16.03
C LEU A 746 50.27 -1.02 15.48
N LEU A 747 50.70 -1.64 14.38
CA LEU A 747 49.89 -2.49 13.51
C LEU A 747 50.29 -3.96 13.57
N ILE A 748 49.30 -4.83 13.74
CA ILE A 748 49.40 -6.28 13.61
C ILE A 748 48.67 -6.66 12.32
N ASP A 749 49.32 -7.36 11.40
CA ASP A 749 48.75 -7.73 10.10
C ASP A 749 48.94 -9.21 9.75
N GLY A 750 48.44 -9.61 8.58
CA GLY A 750 48.47 -11.00 8.14
C GLY A 750 47.47 -11.91 8.88
N LEU A 751 46.42 -11.32 9.44
CA LEU A 751 45.39 -12.05 10.19
C LEU A 751 44.29 -12.58 9.26
N THR A 752 43.59 -13.62 9.72
CA THR A 752 42.31 -14.07 9.17
C THR A 752 41.46 -14.49 10.35
N ALA A 753 41.00 -13.49 11.12
CA ALA A 753 40.35 -13.72 12.41
C ALA A 753 38.87 -13.37 12.35
N ARG A 754 38.00 -14.26 12.84
CA ARG A 754 36.56 -13.99 13.02
C ARG A 754 36.20 -13.61 14.45
N ALA A 755 37.06 -13.89 15.41
CA ALA A 755 36.98 -13.34 16.76
C ALA A 755 38.36 -12.84 17.18
N PHE A 756 38.38 -11.76 17.97
CA PHE A 756 39.63 -11.19 18.45
C PHE A 756 39.45 -10.47 19.78
N ASP A 757 40.55 -10.32 20.50
CA ASP A 757 40.70 -9.35 21.58
C ASP A 757 42.00 -8.58 21.30
N LEU A 758 41.92 -7.26 21.24
CA LEU A 758 43.05 -6.34 21.13
C LEU A 758 43.09 -5.52 22.41
N TRP A 759 44.19 -5.57 23.14
CA TRP A 759 44.36 -4.91 24.43
C TRP A 759 45.62 -4.04 24.42
N MET A 760 45.57 -2.91 25.12
CA MET A 760 46.74 -2.08 25.39
C MET A 760 46.77 -1.52 26.81
N ALA A 761 47.98 -1.33 27.35
CA ALA A 761 48.22 -0.47 28.51
C ALA A 761 48.88 0.83 28.05
N PHE A 762 48.27 1.97 28.35
CA PHE A 762 48.65 3.25 27.77
C PHE A 762 48.36 4.46 28.66
N GLU A 763 48.93 5.60 28.29
CA GLU A 763 48.57 6.94 28.74
C GLU A 763 48.28 7.79 27.49
N ALA A 764 47.29 8.69 27.55
CA ALA A 764 47.10 9.69 26.51
C ALA A 764 46.43 10.95 27.07
N GLN A 765 46.63 12.07 26.39
CA GLN A 765 46.02 13.35 26.71
C GLN A 765 44.59 13.49 26.15
N GLN A 766 44.37 13.01 24.92
CA GLN A 766 43.06 13.04 24.25
C GLN A 766 42.46 11.65 24.17
N ASP A 767 42.62 10.92 23.07
CA ASP A 767 41.85 9.69 22.86
C ASP A 767 42.71 8.42 22.97
N GLY A 768 42.13 7.39 23.57
CA GLY A 768 42.56 6.00 23.42
C GLY A 768 41.82 5.35 22.26
N VAL A 769 42.54 4.92 21.22
CA VAL A 769 41.93 4.41 20.00
C VAL A 769 42.49 3.04 19.63
N LEU A 770 41.59 2.07 19.52
CA LEU A 770 41.87 0.72 19.02
C LEU A 770 41.03 0.46 17.77
N ALA A 771 41.57 -0.29 16.83
CA ALA A 771 40.87 -0.65 15.60
C ALA A 771 41.14 -2.08 15.13
N ALA A 772 40.19 -2.62 14.38
CA ALA A 772 40.35 -3.84 13.59
C ALA A 772 39.86 -3.57 12.16
N PHE A 773 40.67 -3.95 11.17
CA PHE A 773 40.43 -3.62 9.77
C PHE A 773 40.14 -4.84 8.92
N LEU A 774 39.24 -4.69 7.95
CA LEU A 774 38.96 -5.72 6.95
C LEU A 774 40.17 -5.97 6.03
N PRO A 775 40.33 -7.19 5.47
CA PRO A 775 41.38 -7.49 4.51
C PRO A 775 41.36 -6.58 3.28
N THR A 776 40.17 -6.09 2.90
CA THR A 776 39.94 -5.19 1.76
C THR A 776 40.24 -3.73 2.06
N THR A 777 40.57 -3.37 3.30
CA THR A 777 40.83 -1.98 3.69
C THR A 777 42.22 -1.56 3.21
N THR A 778 42.23 -0.77 2.13
CA THR A 778 43.42 -0.18 1.50
C THR A 778 43.80 1.17 2.08
N GLU A 779 42.81 1.93 2.53
CA GLU A 779 42.95 3.23 3.21
C GLU A 779 42.11 3.22 4.48
N MET A 780 42.67 3.73 5.57
CA MET A 780 41.98 3.77 6.85
C MET A 780 40.77 4.70 6.76
N ASN A 781 39.59 4.12 6.96
CA ASN A 781 38.36 4.89 6.97
C ASN A 781 37.47 4.29 8.04
N ALA A 782 37.21 5.05 9.10
CA ALA A 782 36.28 4.63 10.14
C ALA A 782 34.83 4.41 9.61
N GLY A 783 34.60 4.73 8.33
CA GLY A 783 33.49 4.35 7.48
C GLY A 783 33.33 2.86 7.14
N ARG A 784 34.35 2.01 7.36
CA ARG A 784 34.34 0.63 6.82
C ARG A 784 34.89 -0.45 7.77
N ASP A 785 35.26 -0.08 8.98
CA ASP A 785 36.02 -0.94 9.89
C ASP A 785 35.52 -0.81 11.34
N TYR A 786 36.15 -1.56 12.25
CA TYR A 786 35.83 -1.54 13.68
C TYR A 786 36.76 -0.58 14.40
N VAL A 787 36.25 0.50 14.96
CA VAL A 787 37.05 1.46 15.74
C VAL A 787 36.37 1.73 17.07
N VAL A 788 37.13 1.77 18.15
CA VAL A 788 36.66 2.30 19.45
C VAL A 788 37.43 3.56 19.79
N PHE A 789 36.69 4.57 20.24
CA PHE A 789 37.23 5.79 20.80
C PHE A 789 36.88 5.81 22.28
N VAL A 790 37.88 5.90 23.15
CA VAL A 790 37.69 6.28 24.55
C VAL A 790 38.19 7.70 24.71
N GLY A 791 37.26 8.63 24.91
CA GLY A 791 37.56 10.05 24.96
C GLY A 791 38.32 10.46 26.22
N GLY A 792 39.21 11.42 26.09
CA GLY A 792 39.91 12.06 27.22
C GLY A 792 39.63 13.57 27.31
N TYR A 793 40.60 14.35 27.76
CA TYR A 793 40.41 15.76 28.12
C TYR A 793 39.98 16.64 26.94
N GLY A 794 38.66 16.85 26.80
CA GLY A 794 38.08 17.84 25.88
C GLY A 794 37.24 17.24 24.76
N ASN A 795 35.96 16.98 25.08
CA ASN A 795 34.81 16.85 24.15
C ASN A 795 34.58 15.57 23.33
N THR A 796 35.44 14.55 23.33
CA THR A 796 35.16 13.27 22.62
C THR A 796 34.29 12.34 23.50
N ILE A 797 33.14 11.89 23.01
CA ILE A 797 32.31 10.88 23.71
C ILE A 797 32.88 9.49 23.44
N THR A 798 32.95 8.65 24.46
CA THR A 798 33.38 7.25 24.30
C THR A 798 32.32 6.46 23.54
N ARG A 799 32.70 5.93 22.37
CA ARG A 799 31.82 5.23 21.42
C ARG A 799 32.59 4.31 20.48
N PHE A 800 31.88 3.39 19.84
CA PHE A 800 32.40 2.74 18.64
C PHE A 800 32.11 3.59 17.41
N ARG A 801 32.92 3.39 16.38
CA ARG A 801 32.55 3.65 15.00
C ARG A 801 32.70 2.36 14.20
N LEU A 802 31.58 1.74 13.86
CA LEU A 802 31.51 0.48 13.13
C LEU A 802 30.95 0.75 11.73
N PHE A 803 31.78 0.56 10.69
CA PHE A 803 31.35 0.73 9.30
C PHE A 803 30.66 2.08 9.03
N GLY A 804 31.23 3.16 9.59
CA GLY A 804 30.73 4.53 9.41
C GLY A 804 29.57 4.92 10.30
N ARG A 805 29.13 4.03 11.19
CA ARG A 805 28.08 4.28 12.18
C ARG A 805 28.68 4.47 13.55
N GLU A 806 28.21 5.47 14.28
CA GLU A 806 28.59 5.65 15.67
C GLU A 806 27.68 4.81 16.57
N GLU A 807 28.29 3.88 17.31
CA GLU A 807 27.61 2.78 18.00
C GLU A 807 27.93 2.83 19.51
N GLY A 808 26.88 2.84 20.33
CA GLY A 808 26.98 2.99 21.78
C GLY A 808 27.40 4.38 22.27
N ASP A 809 27.01 4.75 23.48
CA ASP A 809 27.46 5.96 24.18
C ASP A 809 27.83 5.60 25.62
N SER A 810 29.04 5.94 26.05
CA SER A 810 29.50 5.75 27.44
C SER A 810 29.95 7.07 28.03
N THR A 811 29.57 7.32 29.28
CA THR A 811 30.07 8.46 30.04
C THR A 811 31.48 8.24 30.58
N VAL A 812 32.05 7.06 30.38
CA VAL A 812 33.43 6.74 30.81
C VAL A 812 34.40 7.55 29.96
N MET A 813 35.27 8.29 30.64
CA MET A 813 36.31 9.11 30.03
C MET A 813 37.65 8.72 30.64
N MET A 814 38.71 8.86 29.87
CA MET A 814 40.07 8.68 30.33
C MET A 814 40.49 9.84 31.25
N THR A 815 41.28 9.51 32.28
CA THR A 815 41.86 10.46 33.23
C THR A 815 43.39 10.52 33.05
N PRO A 816 44.12 11.45 33.71
CA PRO A 816 45.57 11.47 33.64
C PRO A 816 46.09 10.26 34.39
N GLY A 817 47.02 9.54 33.77
CA GLY A 817 47.62 8.34 34.32
C GLY A 817 47.44 7.13 33.41
N ARG A 818 47.95 6.00 33.87
CA ARG A 818 48.03 4.76 33.10
C ARG A 818 46.70 4.01 33.16
N HIS A 819 46.19 3.67 31.98
CA HIS A 819 44.93 2.96 31.76
C HIS A 819 45.11 1.69 30.95
N ARG A 820 44.07 0.84 30.93
CA ARG A 820 43.97 -0.35 30.09
C ARG A 820 42.72 -0.23 29.20
N LEU A 821 42.90 -0.44 27.90
CA LEU A 821 41.80 -0.44 26.93
C LEU A 821 41.83 -1.74 26.14
N GLN A 822 40.67 -2.36 25.96
CA GLN A 822 40.49 -3.53 25.11
C GLN A 822 39.32 -3.36 24.15
N LEU A 823 39.54 -3.72 22.89
CA LEU A 823 38.52 -3.91 21.87
C LEU A 823 38.40 -5.41 21.58
N SER A 824 37.21 -5.97 21.75
CA SER A 824 36.96 -7.40 21.53
C SER A 824 35.83 -7.61 20.54
N ARG A 825 35.89 -8.69 19.77
CA ARG A 825 34.80 -9.18 18.93
C ARG A 825 34.57 -10.67 19.23
N ARG A 826 33.39 -11.01 19.75
CA ARG A 826 32.98 -12.38 20.12
C ARG A 826 31.48 -12.56 19.98
N ASP A 827 31.06 -13.75 19.55
CA ASP A 827 29.64 -14.16 19.48
C ASP A 827 28.73 -13.15 18.76
N GLY A 828 29.26 -12.54 17.68
CA GLY A 828 28.56 -11.53 16.90
C GLY A 828 28.38 -10.17 17.59
N GLN A 829 29.22 -9.88 18.59
CA GLN A 829 29.21 -8.63 19.34
C GLN A 829 30.61 -8.02 19.39
N VAL A 830 30.66 -6.70 19.47
CA VAL A 830 31.87 -5.89 19.68
C VAL A 830 31.82 -5.27 21.06
N TRP A 831 32.92 -5.33 21.79
CA TRP A 831 33.01 -4.93 23.20
C TRP A 831 34.20 -4.01 23.44
N ALA A 832 34.00 -2.99 24.28
CA ALA A 832 35.06 -2.14 24.78
C ALA A 832 35.15 -2.32 26.29
N LEU A 833 36.35 -2.67 26.77
CA LEU A 833 36.65 -2.68 28.19
C LEU A 833 37.63 -1.58 28.51
N PHE A 834 37.38 -0.85 29.59
CA PHE A 834 38.29 0.16 30.12
C PHE A 834 38.59 -0.15 31.58
N ASP A 835 39.87 -0.26 31.91
CA ASP A 835 40.38 -0.70 33.21
C ASP A 835 39.73 -2.01 33.72
N GLY A 836 39.52 -2.94 32.79
CA GLY A 836 38.97 -4.27 33.07
C GLY A 836 37.45 -4.34 33.20
N LYS A 837 36.72 -3.22 32.99
CA LYS A 837 35.26 -3.18 33.05
C LYS A 837 34.67 -2.98 31.65
N PRO A 838 33.62 -3.72 31.26
CA PRO A 838 32.87 -3.44 30.04
C PRO A 838 32.24 -2.04 30.13
N ILE A 839 32.54 -1.18 29.16
CA ILE A 839 32.04 0.21 29.12
C ILE A 839 31.18 0.50 27.90
N LEU A 840 31.32 -0.29 26.84
CA LEU A 840 30.50 -0.26 25.63
C LEU A 840 30.36 -1.67 25.08
N TRP A 841 29.22 -1.89 24.42
CA TRP A 841 29.01 -3.05 23.57
C TRP A 841 28.13 -2.64 22.38
N ALA A 842 28.28 -3.34 21.26
CA ALA A 842 27.44 -3.18 20.08
C ALA A 842 27.34 -4.53 19.36
N ARG A 843 26.29 -4.73 18.56
CA ARG A 843 26.24 -5.88 17.66
C ARG A 843 27.27 -5.69 16.54
N ASP A 844 27.90 -6.78 16.14
CA ASP A 844 28.73 -6.78 14.94
C ASP A 844 27.80 -6.88 13.72
N PRO A 845 27.76 -5.88 12.82
CA PRO A 845 26.94 -5.95 11.61
C PRO A 845 27.46 -6.98 10.60
N ASN A 846 28.71 -7.47 10.75
CA ASN A 846 29.36 -8.43 9.86
C ASN A 846 30.13 -9.51 10.66
N PRO A 847 29.43 -10.31 11.51
CA PRO A 847 30.07 -11.19 12.51
C PRO A 847 30.90 -12.33 11.89
N ASN A 848 30.63 -12.67 10.63
CA ASN A 848 31.33 -13.70 9.87
C ASN A 848 32.46 -13.15 8.99
N GLN A 849 32.57 -11.83 8.82
CA GLN A 849 33.58 -11.21 7.98
C GLN A 849 34.92 -11.24 8.71
N PRO A 850 35.97 -11.92 8.21
CA PRO A 850 37.26 -11.94 8.89
C PRO A 850 37.91 -10.56 8.87
N VAL A 851 38.69 -10.25 9.92
CA VAL A 851 39.59 -9.08 9.98
C VAL A 851 41.01 -9.48 9.60
N GLY A 852 41.69 -8.60 8.87
CA GLY A 852 43.05 -8.81 8.38
C GLY A 852 44.13 -8.12 9.21
N LYS A 853 43.74 -7.09 9.99
CA LYS A 853 44.67 -6.25 10.75
C LYS A 853 44.05 -5.80 12.08
N LEU A 854 44.88 -5.63 13.11
CA LEU A 854 44.54 -5.02 14.41
C LEU A 854 45.52 -3.86 14.66
N ALA A 855 45.05 -2.74 15.22
CA ALA A 855 45.90 -1.58 15.42
C ALA A 855 45.59 -0.79 16.70
N VAL A 856 46.66 -0.26 17.30
CA VAL A 856 46.59 0.91 18.19
C VAL A 856 46.84 2.15 17.36
N ILE A 857 45.97 3.15 17.45
CA ILE A 857 46.05 4.38 16.63
C ILE A 857 46.52 5.55 17.49
N GLY A 858 47.69 6.07 17.15
CA GLY A 858 48.20 7.37 17.59
C GLY A 858 47.84 8.47 16.61
N GLY A 859 47.76 9.70 17.09
CA GLY A 859 47.29 10.83 16.29
C GLY A 859 46.61 11.89 17.12
N TYR A 860 45.99 12.85 16.43
CA TYR A 860 45.05 13.83 16.99
C TYR A 860 45.63 14.70 18.11
N ASN A 861 46.96 14.88 18.17
CA ASN A 861 47.65 15.52 19.30
C ASN A 861 47.39 14.81 20.64
N GLY A 862 47.10 13.51 20.60
CA GLY A 862 46.74 12.70 21.76
C GLY A 862 47.91 12.41 22.72
N LYS A 863 49.15 12.73 22.35
CA LYS A 863 50.38 12.50 23.15
C LYS A 863 50.37 11.14 23.85
N GLN A 864 50.28 10.09 23.05
CA GLN A 864 50.10 8.73 23.54
C GLN A 864 51.43 8.12 23.98
N ARG A 865 51.39 7.38 25.09
CA ARG A 865 52.46 6.50 25.56
C ARG A 865 51.88 5.09 25.72
N VAL A 866 52.30 4.15 24.89
CA VAL A 866 51.84 2.76 24.90
C VAL A 866 52.93 1.87 25.50
N TYR A 867 52.64 1.23 26.62
CA TYR A 867 53.60 0.40 27.36
C TYR A 867 53.60 -1.05 26.89
N GLU A 868 52.43 -1.54 26.48
CA GLU A 868 52.23 -2.94 26.15
C GLU A 868 51.01 -3.10 25.24
N VAL A 869 51.11 -3.99 24.26
CA VAL A 869 49.99 -4.40 23.38
C VAL A 869 49.87 -5.92 23.43
N ARG A 870 48.66 -6.42 23.59
CA ARG A 870 48.34 -7.85 23.55
C ARG A 870 47.27 -8.09 22.51
N TYR A 871 47.29 -9.25 21.88
CA TYR A 871 46.14 -9.70 21.12
C TYR A 871 45.90 -11.20 21.24
N ARG A 872 44.64 -11.58 21.08
CA ARG A 872 44.17 -12.96 20.87
C ARG A 872 43.30 -12.98 19.62
N VAL A 873 43.44 -14.00 18.78
CA VAL A 873 42.64 -14.19 17.56
C VAL A 873 42.18 -15.62 17.41
N GLU A 874 40.99 -15.80 16.84
CA GLU A 874 40.39 -17.08 16.48
C GLU A 874 39.92 -17.03 15.00
N PRO A 875 40.11 -18.11 14.21
CA PRO A 875 39.84 -18.12 12.76
C PRO A 875 38.38 -17.88 12.34
#